data_AF-A0A9D6TQL8-F1
#
_entry.id   AF-A0A9D6TQL8-F1
#
_cell.length_a   1.000
_cell.length_b   1.000
_cell.length_c   1.000
_cell.angle_alpha   90.00
_cell.angle_beta   90.00
_cell.angle_gamma   90.00
#
_symmetry.space_group_name_H-M   'P 1'
#
loop_
_entity.id
_entity.type
_entity.pdbx_description
1 polymer ?
#
loop_
_entity_poly.entity_id
_entity_poly.type
_entity_poly.pdbx_seq_one_letter_code
_entity_poly.pdbx_strand_id
1 'polypeptide(L)'
;MIFPRFLPLLLGTMGSVWAASLANDRYAIEPAAAGAVRLVTKDAGAWEFRGDFVVLVTATDPEPAMRPGNVPRVQYNLLTWKAAGARPATAGTDAKRSGGQAGDGFDDRILQGDTQARTADVFAAAPATRVSATRAALTGTEVRFEFAEHADFRLRAAVTLPAGDAEPVLSFTLEPKTAGYFSVGYVGAPACRDAEADEIWQPFIWTEKRFPQASFVTAAFQCPVPATLVRRGGTTLGVAADMDEFPFEPLPLLANSRFAVALREQDGRARPMVFAPVLGGAESKRAAGEAFSFKLRLFAARADIPGAYEQIARRLCGFRDFRRNALCSLNEALDNMIDYGMSHWSWFIDELKGCSYSTDVPGAVKNVSSLNPLNLALVADDPEIFQKRAYPIVEFLLSREKFLFSLDRTQKNQSPSRALLGPCAPVSELAALAGLTHGASPVFRMFAERELGRTRVLNLDDAVAGNSWPNLTEMSLATGEPRYLAAARAGADRFLREHAETPATDFSAPALFFWVGWAPKWQNLLQLYEATGERRYLEAARQGARRFAMFCWMGPRVPEADVVVNRGGNAPVYWYLQGKGHTPMHAPEERVPAWRLSEIGLTPESSGTMSGHRGIFMAHHAPWMLRIAALTGDTFLHDVARSAVIGRYRNFPGYHINTARTTIYEQADYPLRPFKELSVNSFHYNHIWPHMSLVLDYLVTDFFARSRGAIDFPSRYIEGYAYLQSKFYGDRPGKFFGRDDAVLWLPRRLLKTAGTVELNHLAARGRRGLYLAFANQSPEAVTTEITLNPEVIPPVAGQTYRVKSMSGVGETTMRDGRLTLTVPPMGLTAVEIEGLTVAPRFQDALVATTTADAWSQDYLELPWGGARAMILNFGSVATTAYVYLRDDDEKFKAVTLTYAVGGASKTVTDAAFPFEFTVPLPRDAREFSFTLSGTAPDGAKSTAAPAVLRR
;
A
#
# COMPACT_ATOMS: atom_id res chain seq x y z
N MET A 1 -73.20 -62.23 1.16
CA MET A 1 -73.74 -62.28 -0.22
C MET A 1 -72.99 -61.27 -1.08
N ILE A 2 -72.28 -61.79 -2.08
CA ILE A 2 -72.18 -61.30 -3.48
C ILE A 2 -71.76 -59.83 -3.74
N PHE A 3 -70.55 -59.73 -4.30
CA PHE A 3 -69.94 -58.77 -5.24
C PHE A 3 -70.87 -57.88 -6.12
N PRO A 4 -70.41 -56.69 -6.60
CA PRO A 4 -69.67 -56.65 -7.88
C PRO A 4 -68.50 -55.64 -8.02
N ARG A 5 -67.46 -56.15 -8.70
CA ARG A 5 -66.53 -55.58 -9.71
C ARG A 5 -66.23 -54.07 -9.72
N PHE A 6 -64.96 -53.74 -9.45
CA PHE A 6 -64.26 -52.53 -9.95
C PHE A 6 -63.10 -52.93 -10.90
N LEU A 7 -62.98 -52.18 -11.99
CA LEU A 7 -61.96 -52.24 -13.06
C LEU A 7 -60.61 -51.69 -12.57
N PRO A 8 -59.44 -52.12 -13.09
CA PRO A 8 -58.15 -51.56 -12.68
C PRO A 8 -57.81 -50.28 -13.47
N LEU A 9 -57.40 -49.23 -12.76
CA LEU A 9 -56.87 -48.00 -13.34
C LEU A 9 -55.40 -48.22 -13.73
N LEU A 10 -55.05 -47.94 -14.99
CA LEU A 10 -53.68 -47.96 -15.49
C LEU A 10 -52.79 -46.98 -14.70
N LEU A 11 -51.64 -47.47 -14.22
CA LEU A 11 -50.48 -46.64 -13.89
C LEU A 11 -49.95 -46.01 -15.17
N GLY A 12 -50.13 -44.70 -15.32
CA GLY A 12 -49.36 -43.88 -16.26
C GLY A 12 -48.03 -43.50 -15.63
N THR A 13 -46.94 -44.14 -16.05
CA THR A 13 -45.58 -43.69 -15.79
C THR A 13 -45.32 -42.39 -16.54
N MET A 14 -45.43 -41.24 -15.88
CA MET A 14 -44.79 -40.02 -16.35
C MET A 14 -43.29 -40.13 -16.07
N GLY A 15 -42.53 -40.54 -17.08
CA GLY A 15 -41.09 -40.38 -17.09
C GLY A 15 -40.74 -38.89 -17.15
N SER A 16 -40.20 -38.35 -16.07
CA SER A 16 -39.48 -37.08 -16.08
C SER A 16 -38.27 -37.24 -17.00
N VAL A 17 -38.27 -36.56 -18.14
CA VAL A 17 -37.08 -36.42 -18.99
C VAL A 17 -36.10 -35.54 -18.20
N TRP A 18 -35.13 -36.16 -17.53
CA TRP A 18 -34.01 -35.44 -16.95
C TRP A 18 -33.21 -34.83 -18.12
N ALA A 19 -33.22 -33.51 -18.24
CA ALA A 19 -32.34 -32.83 -19.18
C ALA A 19 -30.90 -33.17 -18.79
N ALA A 20 -30.11 -33.68 -19.74
CA ALA A 20 -28.73 -34.04 -19.47
C ALA A 20 -27.94 -32.78 -19.07
N SER A 21 -27.23 -32.84 -17.94
CA SER A 21 -26.49 -31.72 -17.36
C SER A 21 -25.04 -32.09 -17.09
N LEU A 22 -24.16 -31.09 -17.14
CA LEU A 22 -22.81 -31.20 -16.57
C LEU A 22 -22.90 -30.78 -15.10
N ALA A 23 -22.30 -31.53 -14.19
CA ALA A 23 -22.28 -31.17 -12.77
C ALA A 23 -20.91 -31.43 -12.14
N ASN A 24 -20.52 -30.54 -11.23
CA ASN A 24 -19.38 -30.71 -10.33
C ASN A 24 -19.80 -30.36 -8.90
N ASP A 25 -18.85 -30.23 -7.96
CA ASP A 25 -19.14 -30.02 -6.55
C ASP A 25 -19.78 -28.66 -6.24
N ARG A 26 -19.84 -27.72 -7.19
CA ARG A 26 -20.42 -26.38 -6.97
C ARG A 26 -21.42 -25.94 -8.02
N TYR A 27 -21.24 -26.38 -9.25
CA TYR A 27 -21.96 -25.90 -10.43
C TYR A 27 -22.70 -27.06 -11.10
N ALA A 28 -23.86 -26.75 -11.66
CA ALA A 28 -24.50 -27.55 -12.69
C ALA A 28 -24.80 -26.68 -13.91
N ILE A 29 -24.61 -27.24 -15.11
CA ILE A 29 -24.80 -26.55 -16.39
C ILE A 29 -25.77 -27.35 -17.23
N GLU A 30 -26.83 -26.70 -17.64
CA GLU A 30 -27.87 -27.26 -18.50
C GLU A 30 -27.99 -26.41 -19.78
N PRO A 31 -28.11 -27.02 -20.97
CA PRO A 31 -28.54 -26.30 -22.15
C PRO A 31 -29.91 -25.65 -21.91
N ALA A 32 -30.06 -24.38 -22.29
CA ALA A 32 -31.29 -23.61 -22.15
C ALA A 32 -31.75 -23.09 -23.52
N ALA A 33 -32.97 -22.52 -23.56
CA ALA A 33 -33.55 -21.98 -24.78
C ALA A 33 -32.71 -20.82 -25.35
N ALA A 34 -32.91 -20.52 -26.64
CA ALA A 34 -32.30 -19.38 -27.33
C ALA A 34 -30.76 -19.31 -27.24
N GLY A 35 -30.09 -20.47 -27.35
CA GLY A 35 -28.63 -20.54 -27.37
C GLY A 35 -27.97 -20.20 -26.03
N ALA A 36 -28.65 -20.45 -24.91
CA ALA A 36 -28.13 -20.18 -23.57
C ALA A 36 -27.70 -21.46 -22.84
N VAL A 37 -26.91 -21.28 -21.79
CA VAL A 37 -26.68 -22.27 -20.74
C VAL A 37 -27.21 -21.74 -19.43
N ARG A 38 -27.93 -22.58 -18.70
CA ARG A 38 -28.36 -22.31 -17.34
C ARG A 38 -27.28 -22.77 -16.38
N LEU A 39 -26.62 -21.83 -15.74
CA LEU A 39 -25.65 -22.06 -14.68
C LEU A 39 -26.37 -22.08 -13.34
N VAL A 40 -26.49 -23.26 -12.75
CA VAL A 40 -27.00 -23.45 -11.38
C VAL A 40 -25.81 -23.51 -10.44
N THR A 41 -25.85 -22.69 -9.40
CA THR A 41 -24.84 -22.63 -8.33
C THR A 41 -25.47 -23.05 -7.02
N LYS A 42 -24.70 -23.73 -6.16
CA LYS A 42 -25.19 -24.14 -4.84
C LYS A 42 -25.70 -22.98 -3.98
N ASP A 43 -25.08 -21.80 -4.08
CA ASP A 43 -25.32 -20.66 -3.19
C ASP A 43 -26.08 -19.49 -3.85
N ALA A 44 -26.02 -19.35 -5.17
CA ALA A 44 -26.53 -18.18 -5.89
C ALA A 44 -27.73 -18.48 -6.81
N GLY A 45 -28.26 -19.71 -6.80
CA GLY A 45 -29.39 -20.11 -7.63
C GLY A 45 -29.00 -20.31 -9.10
N ALA A 46 -29.95 -20.12 -10.01
CA ALA A 46 -29.77 -20.38 -11.44
C ALA A 46 -29.77 -19.10 -12.26
N TRP A 47 -28.79 -18.97 -13.16
CA TRP A 47 -28.58 -17.81 -14.03
C TRP A 47 -28.32 -18.23 -15.46
N GLU A 48 -28.84 -17.49 -16.43
CA GLU A 48 -28.67 -17.80 -17.85
C GLU A 48 -27.48 -17.03 -18.44
N PHE A 49 -26.51 -17.78 -18.96
CA PHE A 49 -25.39 -17.25 -19.72
C PHE A 49 -25.61 -17.61 -21.19
N ARG A 50 -25.71 -16.62 -22.05
CA ARG A 50 -25.99 -16.81 -23.48
C ARG A 50 -24.71 -17.06 -24.26
N GLY A 51 -24.79 -17.78 -25.38
CA GLY A 51 -23.73 -17.86 -26.38
C GLY A 51 -23.71 -16.60 -27.25
N ASP A 52 -23.65 -15.40 -26.65
CA ASP A 52 -23.64 -14.13 -27.36
C ASP A 52 -22.23 -13.54 -27.40
N PHE A 53 -21.80 -13.16 -28.60
CA PHE A 53 -20.48 -12.62 -28.88
C PHE A 53 -20.57 -11.38 -29.77
N VAL A 54 -19.52 -10.56 -29.74
CA VAL A 54 -19.27 -9.50 -30.72
C VAL A 54 -17.91 -9.76 -31.34
N VAL A 55 -17.83 -9.73 -32.67
CA VAL A 55 -16.57 -9.82 -33.41
C VAL A 55 -16.26 -8.46 -34.04
N LEU A 56 -15.12 -7.88 -33.65
CA LEU A 56 -14.58 -6.65 -34.20
C LEU A 56 -13.57 -7.01 -35.29
N VAL A 57 -13.70 -6.41 -36.48
CA VAL A 57 -12.82 -6.69 -37.63
C VAL A 57 -12.39 -5.40 -38.31
N THR A 58 -11.09 -5.24 -38.55
CA THR A 58 -10.53 -4.14 -39.34
C THR A 58 -9.35 -4.60 -40.19
N ALA A 59 -9.23 -4.09 -41.41
CA ALA A 59 -8.08 -4.35 -42.27
C ALA A 59 -6.83 -3.53 -41.87
N THR A 60 -7.03 -2.38 -41.22
CA THR A 60 -5.96 -1.47 -40.80
C THR A 60 -5.65 -1.66 -39.32
N ASP A 61 -4.37 -1.55 -38.96
CA ASP A 61 -3.94 -1.61 -37.56
C ASP A 61 -4.61 -0.49 -36.75
N PRO A 62 -5.40 -0.82 -35.72
CA PRO A 62 -6.06 0.17 -34.89
C PRO A 62 -5.12 0.78 -33.82
N GLU A 63 -3.85 0.36 -33.78
CA GLU A 63 -2.77 0.93 -32.97
C GLU A 63 -3.18 1.20 -31.50
N PRO A 64 -3.49 0.15 -30.71
CA PRO A 64 -3.93 0.29 -29.32
C PRO A 64 -2.88 1.02 -28.47
N ALA A 65 -3.31 2.01 -27.69
CA ALA A 65 -2.41 2.75 -26.81
C ALA A 65 -3.14 3.38 -25.63
N MET A 66 -2.45 3.48 -24.48
CA MET A 66 -2.95 4.20 -23.31
C MET A 66 -2.92 5.71 -23.56
N ARG A 67 -3.99 6.42 -23.16
CA ARG A 67 -4.11 7.88 -23.24
C ARG A 67 -4.77 8.44 -21.97
N PRO A 68 -4.56 9.72 -21.64
CA PRO A 68 -5.25 10.40 -20.57
C PRO A 68 -6.76 10.24 -20.68
N GLY A 69 -7.37 9.77 -19.61
CA GLY A 69 -8.82 9.66 -19.45
C GLY A 69 -9.41 11.00 -19.02
N ASN A 70 -10.46 11.46 -19.70
CA ASN A 70 -11.28 12.59 -19.26
C ASN A 70 -12.33 12.12 -18.23
N VAL A 71 -11.86 11.48 -17.16
CA VAL A 71 -12.68 11.08 -16.02
C VAL A 71 -12.74 12.28 -15.06
N PRO A 72 -13.92 12.88 -14.80
CA PRO A 72 -14.00 14.08 -13.98
C PRO A 72 -13.34 13.90 -12.60
N ARG A 73 -12.47 14.84 -12.22
CA ARG A 73 -11.77 14.89 -10.91
C ARG A 73 -10.81 13.74 -10.62
N VAL A 74 -10.52 12.87 -11.59
CA VAL A 74 -9.64 11.71 -11.41
C VAL A 74 -8.55 11.68 -12.46
N GLN A 75 -7.31 11.51 -12.01
CA GLN A 75 -6.22 11.15 -12.92
C GLN A 75 -6.29 9.66 -13.20
N TYR A 76 -6.59 9.30 -14.45
CA TYR A 76 -6.72 7.91 -14.91
C TYR A 76 -6.37 7.83 -16.39
N ASN A 77 -5.78 6.73 -16.85
CA ASN A 77 -5.46 6.51 -18.25
C ASN A 77 -6.33 5.38 -18.84
N LEU A 78 -6.83 5.57 -20.05
CA LEU A 78 -7.71 4.64 -20.77
C LEU A 78 -6.99 4.02 -21.96
N LEU A 79 -7.30 2.76 -22.28
CA LEU A 79 -6.90 2.17 -23.55
C LEU A 79 -7.75 2.75 -24.69
N THR A 80 -7.10 3.10 -25.79
CA THR A 80 -7.73 3.74 -26.95
C THR A 80 -7.26 3.12 -28.26
N TRP A 81 -8.02 3.31 -29.34
CA TRP A 81 -7.70 2.83 -30.70
C TRP A 81 -7.90 3.93 -31.73
N LYS A 82 -7.11 3.94 -32.79
CA LYS A 82 -7.40 4.71 -34.01
C LYS A 82 -8.62 4.09 -34.69
N ALA A 83 -9.60 4.92 -35.07
CA ALA A 83 -10.81 4.44 -35.74
C ALA A 83 -11.26 5.41 -36.84
N ALA A 84 -11.58 4.86 -38.03
CA ALA A 84 -12.06 5.65 -39.17
C ALA A 84 -13.45 6.23 -38.88
N GLY A 85 -13.61 7.55 -39.02
CA GLY A 85 -14.87 8.23 -38.73
C GLY A 85 -15.15 8.45 -37.24
N ALA A 86 -14.18 8.18 -36.35
CA ALA A 86 -14.26 8.66 -34.97
C ALA A 86 -14.48 10.18 -34.98
N ARG A 87 -15.58 10.65 -34.37
CA ARG A 87 -15.71 12.09 -34.09
C ARG A 87 -14.47 12.53 -33.31
N PRO A 88 -13.90 13.73 -33.58
CA PRO A 88 -12.88 14.29 -32.71
C PRO A 88 -13.44 14.25 -31.28
N ALA A 89 -12.76 13.55 -30.37
CA ALA A 89 -13.18 13.29 -29.01
C ALA A 89 -14.51 12.52 -28.85
N THR A 90 -14.49 11.20 -29.07
CA THR A 90 -15.53 10.35 -28.45
C THR A 90 -15.14 10.07 -27.00
N ALA A 91 -15.95 10.62 -26.08
CA ALA A 91 -15.98 10.43 -24.62
C ALA A 91 -14.70 9.85 -23.99
N GLY A 92 -13.87 10.72 -23.42
CA GLY A 92 -12.86 10.28 -22.44
C GLY A 92 -11.40 10.55 -22.78
N THR A 93 -11.02 11.29 -23.82
CA THR A 93 -9.57 11.47 -24.16
C THR A 93 -9.08 12.91 -24.26
N ASP A 94 -9.93 13.92 -24.04
CA ASP A 94 -9.56 15.35 -24.12
C ASP A 94 -8.94 15.91 -22.82
N ALA A 95 -8.41 15.04 -21.97
CA ALA A 95 -7.85 15.46 -20.69
C ALA A 95 -6.56 16.26 -20.90
N LYS A 96 -6.53 17.51 -20.43
CA LYS A 96 -5.32 18.32 -20.40
C LYS A 96 -4.42 17.87 -19.26
N ARG A 97 -3.12 17.72 -19.55
CA ARG A 97 -2.09 17.49 -18.53
C ARG A 97 -2.12 18.62 -17.50
N SER A 98 -2.28 18.26 -16.23
CA SER A 98 -2.14 19.21 -15.12
C SER A 98 -0.67 19.41 -14.76
N GLY A 99 -0.32 20.57 -14.20
CA GLY A 99 1.06 20.90 -13.80
C GLY A 99 1.67 19.94 -12.77
N GLY A 100 0.85 19.21 -12.01
CA GLY A 100 1.27 18.20 -11.02
C GLY A 100 1.53 16.80 -11.59
N GLN A 101 1.23 16.53 -12.86
CA GLN A 101 1.50 15.25 -13.51
C GLN A 101 2.92 15.20 -14.06
N ALA A 102 3.90 15.19 -13.16
CA ALA A 102 5.32 15.11 -13.48
C ALA A 102 6.05 14.32 -12.40
N GLY A 103 7.09 13.59 -12.80
CA GLY A 103 7.85 12.74 -11.90
C GLY A 103 7.72 11.26 -12.24
N ASP A 104 8.24 10.42 -11.34
CA ASP A 104 8.17 8.98 -11.46
C ASP A 104 6.72 8.47 -11.60
N GLY A 105 6.50 7.50 -12.50
CA GLY A 105 5.20 6.87 -12.73
C GLY A 105 4.30 7.60 -13.73
N PHE A 106 4.62 8.85 -14.07
CA PHE A 106 3.94 9.61 -15.13
C PHE A 106 4.67 9.45 -16.47
N ASP A 107 4.06 8.69 -17.38
CA ASP A 107 4.65 8.38 -18.70
C ASP A 107 4.23 9.41 -19.76
N ASP A 108 5.18 10.19 -20.25
CA ASP A 108 4.92 11.21 -21.28
C ASP A 108 4.45 10.61 -22.61
N ARG A 109 4.78 9.35 -22.93
CA ARG A 109 4.25 8.65 -24.11
C ARG A 109 2.73 8.45 -24.02
N ILE A 110 2.20 8.44 -22.81
CA ILE A 110 0.76 8.42 -22.52
C ILE A 110 0.27 9.86 -22.46
N LEU A 111 0.81 10.66 -21.53
CA LEU A 111 0.27 11.99 -21.19
C LEU A 111 0.37 13.03 -22.31
N GLN A 112 1.31 12.87 -23.25
CA GLN A 112 1.47 13.72 -24.43
C GLN A 112 1.12 12.95 -25.72
N GLY A 113 0.62 11.72 -25.61
CA GLY A 113 0.28 10.89 -26.75
C GLY A 113 -0.89 11.47 -27.54
N ASP A 114 -0.84 11.36 -28.86
CA ASP A 114 -1.89 11.85 -29.75
C ASP A 114 -3.25 11.23 -29.43
N THR A 115 -4.26 12.08 -29.25
CA THR A 115 -5.66 11.72 -28.96
C THR A 115 -6.60 11.94 -30.15
N GLN A 116 -6.11 12.49 -31.27
CA GLN A 116 -6.92 12.75 -32.46
C GLN A 116 -7.30 11.47 -33.19
N ALA A 117 -8.54 11.42 -33.70
CA ALA A 117 -9.10 10.25 -34.41
C ALA A 117 -9.02 8.93 -33.62
N ARG A 118 -8.99 9.01 -32.29
CA ARG A 118 -9.01 7.86 -31.39
C ARG A 118 -10.33 7.76 -30.64
N THR A 119 -10.68 6.55 -30.23
CA THR A 119 -11.81 6.27 -29.34
C THR A 119 -11.37 5.38 -28.18
N ALA A 120 -11.97 5.59 -27.01
CA ALA A 120 -11.83 4.72 -25.83
C ALA A 120 -12.98 3.70 -25.72
N ASP A 121 -14.01 3.80 -26.56
CA ASP A 121 -15.12 2.83 -26.60
C ASP A 121 -14.74 1.64 -27.49
N VAL A 122 -14.65 0.44 -26.91
CA VAL A 122 -14.25 -0.77 -27.63
C VAL A 122 -15.20 -1.13 -28.78
N PHE A 123 -16.50 -0.82 -28.69
CA PHE A 123 -17.45 -1.09 -29.77
C PHE A 123 -17.36 -0.07 -30.91
N ALA A 124 -16.68 1.06 -30.70
CA ALA A 124 -16.39 2.04 -31.73
C ALA A 124 -14.99 1.86 -32.35
N ALA A 125 -14.16 0.95 -31.82
CA ALA A 125 -12.78 0.75 -32.27
C ALA A 125 -12.67 0.14 -33.68
N ALA A 126 -13.67 -0.63 -34.09
CA ALA A 126 -13.80 -1.22 -35.44
C ALA A 126 -15.26 -1.61 -35.70
N PRO A 127 -15.65 -1.89 -36.96
CA PRO A 127 -16.93 -2.52 -37.29
C PRO A 127 -17.20 -3.75 -36.40
N ALA A 128 -18.36 -3.75 -35.75
CA ALA A 128 -18.76 -4.74 -34.76
C ALA A 128 -19.91 -5.61 -35.28
N THR A 129 -19.68 -6.91 -35.39
CA THR A 129 -20.70 -7.90 -35.76
C THR A 129 -21.18 -8.65 -34.51
N ARG A 130 -22.46 -8.53 -34.17
CA ARG A 130 -23.06 -9.34 -33.11
C ARG A 130 -23.37 -10.74 -33.63
N VAL A 131 -22.98 -11.75 -32.85
CA VAL A 131 -23.15 -13.16 -33.17
C VAL A 131 -23.82 -13.84 -31.98
N SER A 132 -25.01 -14.40 -32.18
CA SER A 132 -25.75 -15.12 -31.16
C SER A 132 -25.88 -16.58 -31.52
N ALA A 133 -25.68 -17.45 -30.53
CA ALA A 133 -25.94 -18.88 -30.68
C ALA A 133 -27.43 -19.11 -30.96
N THR A 134 -27.74 -19.92 -31.96
CA THR A 134 -29.12 -20.34 -32.25
C THR A 134 -29.56 -21.46 -31.33
N ARG A 135 -28.60 -22.27 -30.87
CA ARG A 135 -28.83 -23.43 -30.01
C ARG A 135 -27.62 -23.69 -29.11
N ALA A 136 -27.89 -24.22 -27.92
CA ALA A 136 -26.89 -24.87 -27.07
C ALA A 136 -27.28 -26.35 -26.94
N ALA A 137 -26.31 -27.25 -27.05
CA ALA A 137 -26.55 -28.69 -26.95
C ALA A 137 -25.43 -29.38 -26.18
N LEU A 138 -25.79 -30.29 -25.26
CA LEU A 138 -24.83 -31.15 -24.61
C LEU A 138 -24.31 -32.20 -25.61
N THR A 139 -23.00 -32.24 -25.80
CA THR A 139 -22.31 -33.19 -26.68
C THR A 139 -21.15 -33.82 -25.91
N GLY A 140 -21.36 -35.03 -25.39
CA GLY A 140 -20.36 -35.69 -24.53
C GLY A 140 -20.18 -34.94 -23.22
N THR A 141 -18.98 -34.39 -22.98
CA THR A 141 -18.59 -33.70 -21.75
C THR A 141 -18.62 -32.17 -21.84
N GLU A 142 -19.20 -31.61 -22.91
CA GLU A 142 -19.28 -30.17 -23.13
C GLU A 142 -20.64 -29.75 -23.67
N VAL A 143 -21.05 -28.52 -23.38
CA VAL A 143 -22.21 -27.88 -24.01
C VAL A 143 -21.73 -26.99 -25.14
N ARG A 144 -22.02 -27.38 -26.39
CA ARG A 144 -21.62 -26.63 -27.59
C ARG A 144 -22.67 -25.59 -27.97
N PHE A 145 -22.20 -24.41 -28.36
CA PHE A 145 -23.02 -23.39 -28.99
C PHE A 145 -22.96 -23.54 -30.51
N GLU A 146 -24.13 -23.53 -31.15
CA GLU A 146 -24.29 -23.53 -32.60
C GLU A 146 -24.50 -22.10 -33.10
N PHE A 147 -23.71 -21.69 -34.09
CA PHE A 147 -23.77 -20.35 -34.69
C PHE A 147 -24.11 -20.44 -36.17
N ALA A 148 -24.80 -19.43 -36.68
CA ALA A 148 -24.94 -19.24 -38.11
C ALA A 148 -23.56 -18.96 -38.75
N GLU A 149 -23.38 -19.40 -39.99
CA GLU A 149 -22.16 -19.11 -40.72
C GLU A 149 -22.06 -17.61 -41.07
N HIS A 150 -20.88 -17.02 -40.88
CA HIS A 150 -20.60 -15.64 -41.25
C HIS A 150 -19.66 -15.58 -42.47
N ALA A 151 -19.75 -14.51 -43.26
CA ALA A 151 -18.95 -14.33 -44.47
C ALA A 151 -17.45 -14.17 -44.16
N ASP A 152 -17.12 -13.42 -43.11
CA ASP A 152 -15.74 -13.03 -42.79
C ASP A 152 -15.01 -13.94 -41.80
N PHE A 153 -15.73 -14.83 -41.10
CA PHE A 153 -15.14 -15.71 -40.09
C PHE A 153 -16.03 -16.90 -39.77
N ARG A 154 -15.49 -17.87 -39.04
CA ARG A 154 -16.22 -18.95 -38.38
C ARG A 154 -15.94 -18.88 -36.88
N LEU A 155 -17.01 -18.88 -36.07
CA LEU A 155 -16.93 -18.90 -34.62
C LEU A 155 -17.42 -20.25 -34.09
N ARG A 156 -16.67 -20.82 -33.14
CA ARG A 156 -17.07 -22.00 -32.37
C ARG A 156 -16.92 -21.68 -30.90
N ALA A 157 -17.85 -22.13 -30.06
CA ALA A 157 -17.73 -21.96 -28.62
C ALA A 157 -18.38 -23.15 -27.89
N ALA A 158 -17.82 -23.50 -26.73
CA ALA A 158 -18.34 -24.56 -25.89
C ALA A 158 -18.10 -24.23 -24.41
N VAL A 159 -18.95 -24.78 -23.55
CA VAL A 159 -18.78 -24.73 -22.10
C VAL A 159 -18.43 -26.13 -21.60
N THR A 160 -17.30 -26.23 -20.91
CA THR A 160 -16.90 -27.42 -20.16
C THR A 160 -16.99 -27.13 -18.66
N LEU A 161 -17.15 -28.18 -17.87
CA LEU A 161 -17.15 -28.07 -16.42
C LEU A 161 -16.04 -28.94 -15.83
N PRO A 162 -14.96 -28.34 -15.29
CA PRO A 162 -13.90 -29.11 -14.66
C PRO A 162 -14.42 -29.83 -13.40
N ALA A 163 -13.75 -30.92 -13.02
CA ALA A 163 -14.04 -31.66 -11.80
C ALA A 163 -13.77 -30.82 -10.53
N GLY A 164 -14.22 -31.32 -9.38
CA GLY A 164 -14.11 -30.59 -8.11
C GLY A 164 -15.09 -29.44 -8.05
N ASP A 165 -14.66 -28.28 -7.55
CA ASP A 165 -15.54 -27.13 -7.36
C ASP A 165 -15.27 -25.98 -8.35
N ALA A 166 -14.40 -26.15 -9.35
CA ALA A 166 -13.95 -25.08 -10.24
C ALA A 166 -15.07 -24.46 -11.10
N GLU A 167 -14.89 -23.19 -11.47
CA GLU A 167 -15.82 -22.44 -12.33
C GLU A 167 -15.90 -23.05 -13.75
N PRO A 168 -17.09 -23.04 -14.38
CA PRO A 168 -17.27 -23.40 -15.78
C PRO A 168 -16.29 -22.69 -16.70
N VAL A 169 -15.73 -23.41 -17.67
CA VAL A 169 -14.85 -22.87 -18.70
C VAL A 169 -15.65 -22.70 -19.98
N LEU A 170 -15.83 -21.46 -20.43
CA LEU A 170 -16.25 -21.19 -21.80
C LEU A 170 -14.98 -21.04 -22.65
N SER A 171 -14.83 -21.87 -23.66
CA SER A 171 -13.81 -21.72 -24.69
C SER A 171 -14.44 -21.25 -25.99
N PHE A 172 -13.71 -20.44 -26.75
CA PHE A 172 -14.10 -20.13 -28.13
C PHE A 172 -12.90 -20.20 -29.06
N THR A 173 -13.19 -20.44 -30.34
CA THR A 173 -12.24 -20.39 -31.44
C THR A 173 -12.83 -19.55 -32.56
N LEU A 174 -12.12 -18.51 -32.98
CA LEU A 174 -12.39 -17.72 -34.18
C LEU A 174 -11.43 -18.14 -35.29
N GLU A 175 -11.96 -18.56 -36.42
CA GLU A 175 -11.21 -18.83 -37.65
C GLU A 175 -11.56 -17.75 -38.69
N PRO A 176 -10.66 -16.79 -38.95
CA PRO A 176 -10.88 -15.74 -39.96
C PRO A 176 -10.99 -16.33 -41.37
N LYS A 177 -11.89 -15.80 -42.19
CA LYS A 177 -11.96 -16.09 -43.63
C LYS A 177 -11.27 -15.01 -44.47
N THR A 178 -10.98 -13.86 -43.85
CA THR A 178 -10.24 -12.74 -44.44
C THR A 178 -9.07 -12.37 -43.54
N ALA A 179 -8.02 -11.78 -44.13
CA ALA A 179 -6.89 -11.27 -43.37
C ALA A 179 -7.24 -9.92 -42.74
N GLY A 180 -6.81 -9.70 -41.50
CA GLY A 180 -7.10 -8.46 -40.77
C GLY A 180 -6.75 -8.55 -39.30
N TYR A 181 -7.20 -7.55 -38.54
CA TYR A 181 -7.14 -7.51 -37.09
C TYR A 181 -8.51 -7.85 -36.52
N PHE A 182 -8.53 -8.82 -35.61
CA PHE A 182 -9.75 -9.34 -35.00
C PHE A 182 -9.74 -9.15 -33.49
N SER A 183 -10.92 -9.01 -32.89
CA SER A 183 -11.15 -9.15 -31.46
C SER A 183 -12.53 -9.77 -31.22
N VAL A 184 -12.63 -10.73 -30.30
CA VAL A 184 -13.89 -11.39 -29.95
C VAL A 184 -14.26 -10.99 -28.52
N GLY A 185 -15.38 -10.28 -28.38
CA GLY A 185 -15.99 -9.93 -27.11
C GLY A 185 -17.06 -10.95 -26.72
N TYR A 186 -16.92 -11.61 -25.58
CA TYR A 186 -18.03 -12.36 -24.98
C TYR A 186 -18.99 -11.39 -24.28
N VAL A 187 -20.25 -11.39 -24.71
CA VAL A 187 -21.31 -10.48 -24.22
C VAL A 187 -22.55 -11.26 -23.76
N GLY A 188 -22.36 -12.51 -23.36
CA GLY A 188 -23.45 -13.42 -22.99
C GLY A 188 -23.81 -13.49 -21.50
N ALA A 189 -23.04 -12.86 -20.61
CA ALA A 189 -23.36 -12.84 -19.17
C ALA A 189 -24.66 -12.09 -18.87
N PRO A 190 -25.40 -12.38 -17.78
CA PRO A 190 -26.60 -11.63 -17.45
C PRO A 190 -26.32 -10.12 -17.34
N ALA A 191 -27.23 -9.31 -17.90
CA ALA A 191 -27.14 -7.85 -17.85
C ALA A 191 -28.24 -7.25 -16.98
N CYS A 192 -27.97 -6.08 -16.41
CA CYS A 192 -28.97 -5.26 -15.74
C CYS A 192 -28.77 -3.78 -16.06
N ARG A 193 -29.81 -2.98 -15.78
CA ARG A 193 -29.64 -1.52 -15.80
C ARG A 193 -28.76 -1.10 -14.63
N ASP A 194 -28.04 0.00 -14.77
CA ASP A 194 -27.21 0.57 -13.68
C ASP A 194 -28.03 0.78 -12.40
N ALA A 195 -29.24 1.33 -12.52
CA ALA A 195 -30.16 1.51 -11.39
C ALA A 195 -30.60 0.21 -10.70
N GLU A 196 -30.49 -0.95 -11.36
CA GLU A 196 -30.81 -2.27 -10.80
C GLU A 196 -29.60 -2.95 -10.15
N ALA A 197 -28.39 -2.45 -10.41
CA ALA A 197 -27.18 -2.96 -9.78
C ALA A 197 -27.09 -2.47 -8.33
N ASP A 198 -26.84 -3.41 -7.41
CA ASP A 198 -26.49 -3.09 -6.02
C ASP A 198 -25.07 -2.50 -5.98
N GLU A 199 -24.17 -3.08 -6.77
CA GLU A 199 -22.76 -2.72 -6.86
C GLU A 199 -22.18 -3.20 -8.20
N ILE A 200 -21.21 -2.48 -8.75
CA ILE A 200 -20.45 -2.85 -9.94
C ILE A 200 -18.96 -2.88 -9.64
N TRP A 201 -18.21 -3.70 -10.38
CA TRP A 201 -16.76 -3.69 -10.36
C TRP A 201 -16.13 -4.01 -11.71
N GLN A 202 -15.30 -3.09 -12.18
CA GLN A 202 -14.24 -3.31 -13.15
C GLN A 202 -12.93 -2.88 -12.47
N PRO A 203 -11.78 -3.50 -12.77
CA PRO A 203 -10.53 -3.20 -12.09
C PRO A 203 -10.25 -1.71 -11.84
N PHE A 204 -9.72 -1.42 -10.65
CA PHE A 204 -9.38 -0.10 -10.13
C PHE A 204 -10.58 0.80 -9.82
N ILE A 205 -10.81 1.89 -10.58
CA ILE A 205 -11.63 3.02 -10.13
C ILE A 205 -13.14 2.81 -10.32
N TRP A 206 -13.52 1.77 -11.08
CA TRP A 206 -14.90 1.46 -11.41
C TRP A 206 -15.50 0.58 -10.32
N THR A 207 -15.77 1.18 -9.18
CA THR A 207 -16.26 0.49 -7.97
C THR A 207 -17.59 1.06 -7.52
N GLU A 208 -18.27 0.32 -6.64
CA GLU A 208 -19.50 0.77 -6.00
C GLU A 208 -20.60 1.05 -7.04
N LYS A 209 -20.96 2.31 -7.28
CA LYS A 209 -21.88 2.73 -8.35
C LYS A 209 -21.23 3.72 -9.32
N ARG A 210 -19.90 3.81 -9.34
CA ARG A 210 -19.15 4.65 -10.28
C ARG A 210 -19.05 3.94 -11.64
N PHE A 211 -20.16 3.92 -12.35
CA PHE A 211 -20.27 3.20 -13.62
C PHE A 211 -19.49 3.90 -14.76
N PRO A 212 -18.76 3.16 -15.62
CA PRO A 212 -18.06 3.75 -16.76
C PRO A 212 -18.98 4.58 -17.67
N GLN A 213 -18.48 5.69 -18.22
CA GLN A 213 -19.29 6.58 -19.07
C GLN A 213 -19.47 6.02 -20.50
N ALA A 214 -18.52 5.22 -20.96
CA ALA A 214 -18.55 4.48 -22.22
C ALA A 214 -18.01 3.06 -22.00
N SER A 215 -17.90 2.28 -23.06
CA SER A 215 -17.46 0.87 -23.01
C SER A 215 -15.94 0.76 -22.88
N PHE A 216 -15.39 1.33 -21.80
CA PHE A 216 -13.97 1.32 -21.49
C PHE A 216 -13.51 -0.08 -21.10
N VAL A 217 -12.34 -0.48 -21.59
CA VAL A 217 -11.73 -1.76 -21.23
C VAL A 217 -10.58 -1.57 -20.25
N THR A 218 -10.33 -2.58 -19.43
CA THR A 218 -9.09 -2.74 -18.68
C THR A 218 -8.32 -3.95 -19.22
N ALA A 219 -7.13 -3.74 -19.76
CA ALA A 219 -6.30 -4.81 -20.32
C ALA A 219 -5.64 -5.67 -19.21
N ALA A 220 -5.25 -6.90 -19.55
CA ALA A 220 -4.71 -7.89 -18.61
C ALA A 220 -3.65 -7.34 -17.64
N PHE A 221 -2.69 -6.55 -18.12
CA PHE A 221 -1.62 -5.97 -17.28
C PHE A 221 -2.13 -5.01 -16.18
N GLN A 222 -3.37 -4.54 -16.27
CA GLN A 222 -4.04 -3.66 -15.29
C GLN A 222 -5.10 -4.41 -14.48
N CYS A 223 -5.12 -5.73 -14.49
CA CYS A 223 -6.12 -6.52 -13.76
C CYS A 223 -5.54 -7.11 -12.46
N PRO A 224 -5.92 -6.59 -11.26
CA PRO A 224 -5.62 -7.24 -9.98
C PRO A 224 -6.13 -8.69 -9.94
N VAL A 225 -7.36 -8.89 -10.42
CA VAL A 225 -7.90 -10.17 -10.90
C VAL A 225 -8.49 -9.95 -12.30
N PRO A 226 -8.47 -10.95 -13.20
CA PRO A 226 -8.82 -10.77 -14.60
C PRO A 226 -10.34 -10.84 -14.85
N ALA A 227 -11.14 -10.11 -14.07
CA ALA A 227 -12.61 -10.24 -14.07
C ALA A 227 -13.33 -8.88 -14.08
N THR A 228 -14.63 -8.93 -14.39
CA THR A 228 -15.60 -7.86 -14.07
C THR A 228 -16.79 -8.47 -13.35
N LEU A 229 -17.41 -7.70 -12.47
CA LEU A 229 -18.46 -8.16 -11.56
C LEU A 229 -19.65 -7.19 -11.53
N VAL A 230 -20.85 -7.74 -11.42
CA VAL A 230 -22.08 -7.00 -11.14
C VAL A 230 -22.82 -7.71 -10.02
N ARG A 231 -23.17 -6.98 -8.97
CA ARG A 231 -24.02 -7.47 -7.88
C ARG A 231 -25.46 -7.02 -8.09
N ARG A 232 -26.39 -7.96 -8.04
CA ARG A 232 -27.83 -7.70 -8.15
C ARG A 232 -28.61 -8.68 -7.29
N GLY A 233 -29.52 -8.17 -6.46
CA GLY A 233 -30.38 -9.00 -5.61
C GLY A 233 -29.59 -9.86 -4.63
N GLY A 234 -28.42 -9.37 -4.18
CA GLY A 234 -27.53 -10.10 -3.28
C GLY A 234 -26.66 -11.18 -3.93
N THR A 235 -26.77 -11.41 -5.25
CA THR A 235 -25.88 -12.30 -6.01
C THR A 235 -24.90 -11.48 -6.84
N THR A 236 -23.62 -11.87 -6.82
CA THR A 236 -22.58 -11.31 -7.69
C THR A 236 -22.35 -12.22 -8.89
N LEU A 237 -22.44 -11.65 -10.08
CA LEU A 237 -22.26 -12.29 -11.38
C LEU A 237 -20.99 -11.78 -12.02
N GLY A 238 -20.27 -12.64 -12.74
CA GLY A 238 -18.99 -12.26 -13.32
C GLY A 238 -18.57 -13.09 -14.51
N VAL A 239 -17.62 -12.54 -15.23
CA VAL A 239 -16.84 -13.22 -16.27
C VAL A 239 -15.38 -12.89 -16.00
N ALA A 240 -14.53 -13.91 -16.00
CA ALA A 240 -13.09 -13.76 -15.82
C ALA A 240 -12.32 -14.42 -16.96
N ALA A 241 -11.19 -13.87 -17.40
CA ALA A 241 -10.28 -14.64 -18.26
C ALA A 241 -9.69 -15.81 -17.46
N ASP A 242 -9.46 -16.95 -18.13
CA ASP A 242 -8.76 -18.06 -17.49
C ASP A 242 -7.31 -17.67 -17.17
N MET A 243 -6.75 -18.21 -16.08
CA MET A 243 -5.35 -17.90 -15.72
C MET A 243 -4.35 -18.49 -16.71
N ASP A 244 -4.72 -19.50 -17.49
CA ASP A 244 -3.92 -19.98 -18.63
C ASP A 244 -3.69 -18.86 -19.67
N GLU A 245 -4.58 -17.87 -19.73
CA GLU A 245 -4.52 -16.74 -20.65
C GLU A 245 -3.78 -15.53 -20.06
N PHE A 246 -3.35 -15.60 -18.80
CA PHE A 246 -2.65 -14.53 -18.08
C PHE A 246 -1.30 -15.02 -17.52
N PRO A 247 -0.26 -15.14 -18.36
CA PRO A 247 1.01 -15.76 -17.97
C PRO A 247 1.83 -14.88 -17.00
N PHE A 248 2.62 -15.54 -16.14
CA PHE A 248 3.52 -14.88 -15.19
C PHE A 248 4.80 -14.30 -15.84
N GLU A 249 5.29 -14.97 -16.88
CA GLU A 249 6.46 -14.58 -17.68
C GLU A 249 6.10 -14.48 -19.16
N PRO A 250 6.56 -13.43 -19.89
CA PRO A 250 7.22 -12.23 -19.36
C PRO A 250 6.29 -11.40 -18.46
N LEU A 251 6.86 -10.41 -17.74
CA LEU A 251 6.07 -9.47 -16.93
C LEU A 251 4.88 -8.90 -17.74
N PRO A 252 3.67 -8.80 -17.19
CA PRO A 252 2.53 -8.24 -17.91
C PRO A 252 2.74 -6.80 -18.37
N LEU A 253 2.46 -6.56 -19.64
CA LEU A 253 2.52 -5.27 -20.34
C LEU A 253 1.30 -5.13 -21.26
N LEU A 254 1.02 -3.92 -21.75
CA LEU A 254 -0.01 -3.75 -22.79
C LEU A 254 0.32 -4.59 -24.03
N ALA A 255 1.59 -4.60 -24.46
CA ALA A 255 2.04 -5.26 -25.69
C ALA A 255 1.85 -6.78 -25.70
N ASN A 256 1.82 -7.44 -24.52
CA ASN A 256 1.61 -8.87 -24.39
C ASN A 256 0.25 -9.23 -23.72
N SER A 257 -0.62 -8.23 -23.51
CA SER A 257 -1.95 -8.47 -22.96
C SER A 257 -2.83 -9.19 -23.99
N ARG A 258 -3.17 -10.45 -23.71
CA ARG A 258 -4.00 -11.29 -24.58
C ARG A 258 -5.49 -10.96 -24.49
N PHE A 259 -5.92 -10.25 -23.46
CA PHE A 259 -7.32 -9.89 -23.26
C PHE A 259 -7.48 -8.54 -22.58
N ALA A 260 -8.72 -8.04 -22.62
CA ALA A 260 -9.19 -6.96 -21.79
C ALA A 260 -10.60 -7.26 -21.25
N VAL A 261 -10.94 -6.70 -20.10
CA VAL A 261 -12.25 -6.86 -19.46
C VAL A 261 -13.03 -5.55 -19.53
N ALA A 262 -14.36 -5.61 -19.63
CA ALA A 262 -15.22 -4.44 -19.68
C ALA A 262 -16.58 -4.73 -19.02
N LEU A 263 -17.24 -3.67 -18.55
CA LEU A 263 -18.50 -3.81 -17.81
C LEU A 263 -19.70 -3.08 -18.41
N ARG A 264 -19.48 -2.02 -19.20
CA ARG A 264 -20.56 -1.28 -19.85
C ARG A 264 -20.77 -1.77 -21.26
N GLU A 265 -21.92 -2.34 -21.54
CA GLU A 265 -22.32 -2.73 -22.90
C GLU A 265 -22.68 -1.49 -23.75
N GLN A 266 -22.67 -1.67 -25.08
CA GLN A 266 -23.02 -0.64 -26.07
C GLN A 266 -24.37 0.06 -25.80
N ASP A 267 -25.36 -0.64 -25.24
CA ASP A 267 -26.67 -0.08 -24.89
C ASP A 267 -26.72 0.58 -23.50
N GLY A 268 -25.58 0.64 -22.81
CA GLY A 268 -25.44 1.24 -21.49
C GLY A 268 -25.80 0.35 -20.31
N ARG A 269 -26.12 -0.93 -20.52
CA ARG A 269 -26.34 -1.88 -19.42
C ARG A 269 -25.03 -2.34 -18.79
N ALA A 270 -25.09 -2.68 -17.50
CA ALA A 270 -24.00 -3.34 -16.79
C ALA A 270 -24.01 -4.83 -17.15
N ARG A 271 -22.92 -5.29 -17.77
CA ARG A 271 -22.71 -6.68 -18.18
C ARG A 271 -21.22 -7.02 -18.07
N PRO A 272 -20.84 -8.07 -17.32
CA PRO A 272 -19.48 -8.58 -17.34
C PRO A 272 -19.07 -9.09 -18.73
N MET A 273 -17.96 -8.59 -19.27
CA MET A 273 -17.46 -8.92 -20.62
C MET A 273 -15.95 -9.14 -20.63
N VAL A 274 -15.50 -9.97 -21.57
CA VAL A 274 -14.08 -10.21 -21.90
C VAL A 274 -13.90 -10.08 -23.41
N PHE A 275 -12.88 -9.32 -23.83
CA PHE A 275 -12.45 -9.17 -25.22
C PHE A 275 -11.10 -9.82 -25.41
N ALA A 276 -11.00 -10.77 -26.35
CA ALA A 276 -9.76 -11.46 -26.68
C ALA A 276 -9.70 -11.82 -28.19
N PRO A 277 -8.56 -11.57 -28.87
CA PRO A 277 -7.42 -10.82 -28.37
C PRO A 277 -7.77 -9.34 -28.16
N VAL A 278 -6.92 -8.56 -27.48
CA VAL A 278 -7.05 -7.10 -27.48
C VAL A 278 -6.91 -6.61 -28.92
N LEU A 279 -7.89 -5.84 -29.42
CA LEU A 279 -7.89 -5.39 -30.82
C LEU A 279 -6.60 -4.61 -31.14
N GLY A 280 -5.88 -5.03 -32.19
CA GLY A 280 -4.57 -4.47 -32.58
C GLY A 280 -3.39 -4.87 -31.68
N GLY A 281 -3.64 -5.65 -30.62
CA GLY A 281 -2.62 -6.14 -29.70
C GLY A 281 -2.00 -7.47 -30.13
N ALA A 282 -1.32 -8.12 -29.19
CA ALA A 282 -0.80 -9.48 -29.37
C ALA A 282 -1.91 -10.39 -29.92
N GLU A 283 -1.59 -11.20 -30.92
CA GLU A 283 -2.49 -12.22 -31.49
C GLU A 283 -3.74 -11.69 -32.22
N SER A 284 -3.90 -10.36 -32.36
CA SER A 284 -5.05 -9.76 -33.06
C SER A 284 -4.95 -9.82 -34.58
N LYS A 285 -3.75 -9.63 -35.13
CA LYS A 285 -3.52 -9.74 -36.58
C LYS A 285 -3.52 -11.20 -37.00
N ARG A 286 -4.39 -11.57 -37.94
CA ARG A 286 -4.53 -12.95 -38.45
C ARG A 286 -4.65 -13.00 -39.96
N ALA A 287 -4.09 -14.04 -40.55
CA ALA A 287 -4.38 -14.43 -41.92
C ALA A 287 -5.69 -15.24 -42.00
N ALA A 288 -6.24 -15.38 -43.21
CA ALA A 288 -7.36 -16.30 -43.43
C ALA A 288 -6.95 -17.74 -43.07
N GLY A 289 -7.80 -18.45 -42.32
CA GLY A 289 -7.56 -19.79 -41.78
C GLY A 289 -6.72 -19.84 -40.49
N GLU A 290 -6.13 -18.72 -40.06
CA GLU A 290 -5.31 -18.68 -38.84
C GLU A 290 -6.18 -18.53 -37.59
N ALA A 291 -6.54 -19.67 -37.00
CA ALA A 291 -7.47 -19.71 -35.86
C ALA A 291 -6.86 -19.10 -34.59
N PHE A 292 -7.68 -18.34 -33.85
CA PHE A 292 -7.40 -17.87 -32.50
C PHE A 292 -8.34 -18.57 -31.51
N SER A 293 -7.80 -19.05 -30.39
CA SER A 293 -8.59 -19.67 -29.32
C SER A 293 -8.33 -19.00 -27.97
N PHE A 294 -9.35 -19.00 -27.12
CA PHE A 294 -9.29 -18.37 -25.81
C PHE A 294 -10.26 -19.02 -24.82
N LYS A 295 -9.92 -18.98 -23.54
CA LYS A 295 -10.73 -19.48 -22.43
C LYS A 295 -11.13 -18.38 -21.44
N LEU A 296 -12.37 -18.45 -20.98
CA LEU A 296 -12.89 -17.62 -19.90
C LEU A 296 -13.69 -18.46 -18.90
N ARG A 297 -13.94 -17.89 -17.73
CA ARG A 297 -14.70 -18.48 -16.62
C ARG A 297 -16.03 -17.76 -16.43
N LEU A 298 -17.10 -18.54 -16.29
CA LEU A 298 -18.41 -18.03 -15.92
C LEU A 298 -18.56 -18.07 -14.40
N PHE A 299 -18.92 -16.96 -13.78
CA PHE A 299 -18.96 -16.84 -12.32
C PHE A 299 -20.32 -16.35 -11.81
N ALA A 300 -20.80 -17.01 -10.76
CA ALA A 300 -21.93 -16.57 -9.95
C ALA A 300 -21.73 -17.03 -8.51
N ALA A 301 -21.94 -16.13 -7.55
CA ALA A 301 -21.85 -16.42 -6.12
C ALA A 301 -22.76 -15.50 -5.31
N ARG A 302 -23.29 -16.00 -4.20
CA ARG A 302 -24.03 -15.17 -3.24
C ARG A 302 -23.05 -14.49 -2.30
N ALA A 303 -22.50 -13.37 -2.75
CA ALA A 303 -21.52 -12.57 -2.02
C ALA A 303 -21.65 -11.10 -2.41
N ASP A 304 -21.11 -10.22 -1.57
CA ASP A 304 -20.75 -8.87 -2.00
C ASP A 304 -19.54 -8.88 -2.94
N ILE A 305 -19.22 -7.74 -3.56
CA ILE A 305 -18.11 -7.69 -4.51
C ILE A 305 -16.76 -8.03 -3.85
N PRO A 306 -16.40 -7.52 -2.66
CA PRO A 306 -15.15 -7.93 -2.01
C PRO A 306 -15.08 -9.43 -1.71
N GLY A 307 -16.19 -10.07 -1.34
CA GLY A 307 -16.26 -11.52 -1.13
C GLY A 307 -16.16 -12.32 -2.43
N ALA A 308 -16.78 -11.86 -3.51
CA ALA A 308 -16.62 -12.46 -4.84
C ALA A 308 -15.19 -12.31 -5.37
N TYR A 309 -14.57 -11.14 -5.14
CA TYR A 309 -13.17 -10.88 -5.47
C TYR A 309 -12.23 -11.85 -4.75
N GLU A 310 -12.42 -12.09 -3.44
CA GLU A 310 -11.66 -13.10 -2.71
C GLU A 310 -11.83 -14.50 -3.33
N GLN A 311 -13.06 -14.90 -3.65
CA GLN A 311 -13.31 -16.21 -4.25
C GLN A 311 -12.54 -16.38 -5.57
N ILE A 312 -12.58 -15.37 -6.45
CA ILE A 312 -11.82 -15.39 -7.71
C ILE A 312 -10.31 -15.40 -7.44
N ALA A 313 -9.81 -14.57 -6.53
CA ALA A 313 -8.39 -14.54 -6.19
C ALA A 313 -7.90 -15.92 -5.71
N ARG A 314 -8.62 -16.57 -4.79
CA ARG A 314 -8.23 -17.86 -4.23
C ARG A 314 -8.40 -19.01 -5.22
N ARG A 315 -9.56 -19.11 -5.87
CA ARG A 315 -9.96 -20.27 -6.67
C ARG A 315 -9.41 -20.21 -8.10
N LEU A 316 -9.46 -19.04 -8.72
CA LEU A 316 -8.98 -18.85 -10.09
C LEU A 316 -7.50 -18.45 -10.10
N CYS A 317 -7.10 -17.39 -9.39
CA CYS A 317 -5.70 -16.93 -9.40
C CYS A 317 -4.75 -17.82 -8.58
N GLY A 318 -5.29 -18.69 -7.71
CA GLY A 318 -4.50 -19.57 -6.84
C GLY A 318 -3.88 -18.85 -5.64
N PHE A 319 -4.44 -17.68 -5.28
CA PHE A 319 -3.93 -16.86 -4.19
C PHE A 319 -4.08 -17.56 -2.84
N ARG A 320 -2.97 -17.62 -2.11
CA ARG A 320 -2.82 -18.23 -0.78
C ARG A 320 -1.66 -17.56 -0.05
N ASP A 321 -1.49 -17.86 1.23
CA ASP A 321 -0.23 -17.59 1.91
C ASP A 321 0.86 -18.52 1.38
N PHE A 322 1.74 -18.01 0.51
CA PHE A 322 2.84 -18.77 -0.10
C PHE A 322 4.22 -18.22 0.28
N ARG A 323 4.28 -17.17 1.11
CA ARG A 323 5.53 -16.44 1.39
C ARG A 323 6.18 -16.91 2.69
N ARG A 324 7.50 -17.06 2.61
CA ARG A 324 8.42 -17.42 3.70
C ARG A 324 9.68 -16.56 3.62
N ASN A 325 10.49 -16.50 4.66
CA ASN A 325 11.74 -15.75 4.57
C ASN A 325 12.69 -16.46 3.60
N ALA A 326 13.09 -15.78 2.53
CA ALA A 326 13.92 -16.39 1.48
C ALA A 326 15.43 -16.17 1.69
N LEU A 327 15.80 -14.94 2.04
CA LEU A 327 17.17 -14.45 1.95
C LEU A 327 17.76 -14.00 3.28
N CYS A 328 16.93 -13.43 4.14
CA CYS A 328 17.24 -13.06 5.51
C CYS A 328 15.94 -12.99 6.33
N SER A 329 16.07 -12.87 7.64
CA SER A 329 14.93 -12.52 8.50
C SER A 329 14.53 -11.05 8.30
N LEU A 330 13.30 -10.68 8.67
CA LEU A 330 12.90 -9.27 8.67
C LEU A 330 13.73 -8.42 9.64
N ASN A 331 14.22 -9.01 10.73
CA ASN A 331 15.10 -8.32 11.68
C ASN A 331 16.44 -7.96 11.03
N GLU A 332 17.04 -8.89 10.30
CA GLU A 332 18.29 -8.61 9.56
C GLU A 332 18.07 -7.57 8.45
N ALA A 333 16.93 -7.63 7.75
CA ALA A 333 16.58 -6.61 6.76
C ALA A 333 16.44 -5.22 7.41
N LEU A 334 15.81 -5.14 8.59
CA LEU A 334 15.67 -3.89 9.35
C LEU A 334 17.03 -3.36 9.81
N ASP A 335 17.92 -4.22 10.31
CA ASP A 335 19.28 -3.84 10.71
C ASP A 335 20.05 -3.23 9.53
N ASN A 336 20.02 -3.90 8.36
CA ASN A 336 20.64 -3.41 7.13
C ASN A 336 20.05 -2.06 6.67
N MET A 337 18.73 -1.86 6.83
CA MET A 337 18.06 -0.59 6.50
C MET A 337 18.45 0.53 7.46
N ILE A 338 18.66 0.25 8.74
CA ILE A 338 19.16 1.25 9.70
C ILE A 338 20.60 1.63 9.34
N ASP A 339 21.46 0.65 9.05
CA ASP A 339 22.83 0.89 8.59
C ASP A 339 22.83 1.78 7.33
N TYR A 340 21.95 1.47 6.37
CA TYR A 340 21.77 2.28 5.18
C TYR A 340 21.28 3.71 5.49
N GLY A 341 20.22 3.87 6.30
CA GLY A 341 19.63 5.16 6.68
C GLY A 341 20.57 6.09 7.45
N MET A 342 21.58 5.52 8.12
CA MET A 342 22.63 6.27 8.81
C MET A 342 23.87 6.53 7.95
N SER A 343 24.02 5.84 6.82
CA SER A 343 25.12 6.05 5.89
C SER A 343 24.94 7.30 5.01
N HIS A 344 26.02 7.74 4.36
CA HIS A 344 25.97 8.79 3.34
C HIS A 344 25.12 8.41 2.12
N TRP A 345 24.91 7.11 1.85
CA TRP A 345 24.08 6.62 0.75
C TRP A 345 22.59 6.93 0.95
N SER A 346 22.15 7.24 2.18
CA SER A 346 20.77 7.65 2.46
C SER A 346 20.43 9.07 1.98
N TRP A 347 21.44 9.84 1.55
CA TRP A 347 21.29 11.20 1.01
C TRP A 347 20.47 12.14 1.91
N PHE A 348 20.73 12.08 3.21
CA PHE A 348 20.26 13.10 4.14
C PHE A 348 21.17 14.34 4.05
N ILE A 349 20.59 15.51 3.83
CA ILE A 349 21.31 16.78 3.71
C ILE A 349 21.21 17.50 5.06
N ASP A 350 22.31 17.47 5.82
CA ASP A 350 22.33 17.95 7.21
C ASP A 350 22.00 19.45 7.30
N GLU A 351 22.50 20.26 6.37
CA GLU A 351 22.28 21.72 6.33
C GLU A 351 20.82 22.10 6.08
N LEU A 352 20.07 21.21 5.43
CA LEU A 352 18.64 21.40 5.14
C LEU A 352 17.74 20.55 6.05
N LYS A 353 18.33 19.76 6.96
CA LYS A 353 17.65 18.86 7.90
C LYS A 353 16.67 17.90 7.22
N GLY A 354 16.98 17.40 6.02
CA GLY A 354 16.03 16.57 5.28
C GLY A 354 16.62 15.62 4.23
N CYS A 355 15.83 14.62 3.87
CA CYS A 355 16.19 13.65 2.83
C CYS A 355 16.13 14.29 1.44
N SER A 356 17.15 14.07 0.62
CA SER A 356 17.18 14.54 -0.76
C SER A 356 15.98 14.03 -1.58
N TYR A 357 15.35 14.92 -2.34
CA TYR A 357 14.24 14.57 -3.24
C TYR A 357 14.68 14.57 -4.72
N SER A 358 15.92 14.14 -4.97
CA SER A 358 16.60 14.23 -6.27
C SER A 358 15.94 13.45 -7.41
N THR A 359 15.11 12.45 -7.10
CA THR A 359 14.39 11.70 -8.14
C THR A 359 13.39 12.56 -8.88
N ASP A 360 12.61 13.41 -8.19
CA ASP A 360 11.57 14.22 -8.82
C ASP A 360 11.91 15.72 -8.86
N VAL A 361 12.54 16.24 -7.81
CA VAL A 361 12.86 17.67 -7.65
C VAL A 361 14.33 17.83 -7.20
N PRO A 362 15.30 17.78 -8.15
CA PRO A 362 16.71 17.99 -7.84
C PRO A 362 16.96 19.28 -7.05
N GLY A 363 17.81 19.19 -6.02
CA GLY A 363 18.13 20.31 -5.12
C GLY A 363 17.09 20.59 -4.03
N ALA A 364 16.01 19.82 -3.94
CA ALA A 364 15.04 19.89 -2.84
C ALA A 364 15.29 18.79 -1.80
N VAL A 365 14.79 19.02 -0.58
CA VAL A 365 14.67 17.99 0.47
C VAL A 365 13.21 17.78 0.86
N LYS A 366 12.87 16.57 1.31
CA LYS A 366 11.52 16.21 1.74
C LYS A 366 11.56 15.38 3.01
N ASN A 367 10.74 15.76 3.99
CA ASN A 367 10.47 14.95 5.17
C ASN A 367 8.96 14.78 5.33
N VAL A 368 8.52 13.56 5.62
CA VAL A 368 7.07 13.24 5.72
C VAL A 368 6.61 13.04 7.17
N SER A 369 7.51 12.71 8.09
CA SER A 369 7.25 12.64 9.54
C SER A 369 8.56 12.43 10.30
N SER A 370 8.72 13.13 11.42
CA SER A 370 9.81 12.97 12.38
C SER A 370 9.64 11.71 13.23
N LEU A 371 8.40 11.24 13.37
CA LEU A 371 8.07 10.06 14.16
C LEU A 371 8.68 8.78 13.58
N ASN A 372 8.92 8.71 12.27
CA ASN A 372 9.56 7.54 11.64
C ASN A 372 10.95 7.27 12.25
N PRO A 373 11.97 8.13 12.06
CA PRO A 373 13.28 7.91 12.70
C PRO A 373 13.22 7.94 14.23
N LEU A 374 12.30 8.70 14.84
CA LEU A 374 12.17 8.73 16.30
C LEU A 374 11.73 7.37 16.88
N ASN A 375 10.81 6.67 16.21
CA ASN A 375 10.36 5.33 16.57
C ASN A 375 11.54 4.35 16.55
N LEU A 376 12.33 4.39 15.47
CA LEU A 376 13.51 3.55 15.33
C LEU A 376 14.59 3.89 16.37
N ALA A 377 14.80 5.17 16.69
CA ALA A 377 15.75 5.57 17.73
C ALA A 377 15.38 4.98 19.11
N LEU A 378 14.09 5.01 19.46
CA LEU A 378 13.60 4.43 20.71
C LEU A 378 13.73 2.90 20.74
N VAL A 379 13.21 2.24 19.71
CA VAL A 379 13.13 0.77 19.69
C VAL A 379 14.50 0.14 19.49
N ALA A 380 15.35 0.72 18.64
CA ALA A 380 16.74 0.27 18.46
C ALA A 380 17.68 0.76 19.57
N ASP A 381 17.18 1.57 20.52
CA ASP A 381 17.94 2.14 21.63
C ASP A 381 19.22 2.86 21.16
N ASP A 382 19.06 3.65 20.09
CA ASP A 382 20.15 4.26 19.33
C ASP A 382 20.07 5.79 19.38
N PRO A 383 20.91 6.45 20.21
CA PRO A 383 20.92 7.91 20.33
C PRO A 383 21.40 8.61 19.05
N GLU A 384 22.14 7.93 18.18
CA GLU A 384 22.65 8.54 16.95
C GLU A 384 21.53 8.77 15.95
N ILE A 385 20.59 7.83 15.83
CA ILE A 385 19.37 8.00 15.01
C ILE A 385 18.58 9.21 15.52
N PHE A 386 18.44 9.35 16.83
CA PHE A 386 17.75 10.51 17.40
C PHE A 386 18.44 11.82 17.04
N GLN A 387 19.74 11.93 17.31
CA GLN A 387 20.50 13.18 17.15
C GLN A 387 20.67 13.59 15.69
N LYS A 388 20.92 12.64 14.79
CA LYS A 388 21.27 12.94 13.39
C LYS A 388 20.10 12.85 12.43
N ARG A 389 18.94 12.32 12.85
CA ARG A 389 17.78 12.13 11.97
C ARG A 389 16.50 12.65 12.61
N ALA A 390 16.07 12.04 13.72
CA ALA A 390 14.78 12.37 14.30
C ALA A 390 14.69 13.84 14.73
N TYR A 391 15.66 14.31 15.51
CA TYR A 391 15.66 15.64 16.08
C TYR A 391 15.76 16.75 15.01
N PRO A 392 16.68 16.69 14.02
CA PRO A 392 16.67 17.63 12.90
C PRO A 392 15.35 17.65 12.13
N ILE A 393 14.69 16.50 11.94
CA ILE A 393 13.41 16.43 11.25
C ILE A 393 12.28 17.03 12.10
N VAL A 394 12.31 16.92 13.42
CA VAL A 394 11.38 17.65 14.31
C VAL A 394 11.50 19.16 14.06
N GLU A 395 12.73 19.70 14.07
CA GLU A 395 12.96 21.13 13.80
C GLU A 395 12.52 21.53 12.40
N PHE A 396 12.77 20.69 11.39
CA PHE A 396 12.30 20.90 10.03
C PHE A 396 10.76 21.03 10.00
N LEU A 397 10.04 20.10 10.63
CA LEU A 397 8.58 20.08 10.61
C LEU A 397 7.95 21.24 11.40
N LEU A 398 8.67 21.80 12.38
CA LEU A 398 8.22 22.97 13.14
C LEU A 398 8.44 24.28 12.38
N SER A 399 9.47 24.36 11.55
CA SER A 399 9.89 25.62 10.91
C SER A 399 9.44 25.76 9.46
N ARG A 400 9.41 24.70 8.66
CA ARG A 400 9.08 24.78 7.23
C ARG A 400 7.58 24.93 7.00
N GLU A 401 7.20 25.61 5.92
CA GLU A 401 5.79 25.74 5.51
C GLU A 401 5.21 24.44 4.93
N LYS A 402 6.02 23.69 4.17
CA LYS A 402 5.62 22.45 3.48
C LYS A 402 6.59 21.31 3.78
N PHE A 403 6.17 20.08 3.49
CA PHE A 403 7.06 18.90 3.57
C PHE A 403 8.21 18.93 2.57
N LEU A 404 8.00 19.54 1.40
CA LEU A 404 8.99 19.67 0.34
C LEU A 404 9.60 21.08 0.39
N PHE A 405 10.91 21.15 0.57
CA PHE A 405 11.67 22.39 0.74
C PHE A 405 12.75 22.56 -0.33
N SER A 406 12.89 23.76 -0.90
CA SER A 406 13.98 24.08 -1.83
C SER A 406 14.50 25.50 -1.63
N LEU A 407 15.81 25.68 -1.78
CA LEU A 407 16.45 26.98 -1.79
C LEU A 407 16.27 27.71 -3.14
N ASP A 408 16.00 26.98 -4.21
CA ASP A 408 15.81 27.55 -5.55
C ASP A 408 14.44 28.23 -5.68
N ARG A 409 14.45 29.56 -5.82
CA ARG A 409 13.26 30.40 -5.95
C ARG A 409 12.47 30.13 -7.25
N THR A 410 13.16 29.63 -8.27
CA THR A 410 12.60 29.35 -9.59
C THR A 410 12.01 27.96 -9.69
N GLN A 411 12.31 27.07 -8.76
CA GLN A 411 11.75 25.72 -8.74
C GLN A 411 10.23 25.76 -8.49
N LYS A 412 9.46 25.14 -9.40
CA LYS A 412 8.00 25.04 -9.33
C LYS A 412 7.48 23.61 -9.43
N ASN A 413 8.33 22.64 -9.79
CA ASN A 413 7.90 21.25 -9.93
C ASN A 413 7.45 20.68 -8.58
N GLN A 414 6.22 20.15 -8.51
CA GLN A 414 5.58 19.66 -7.26
C GLN A 414 5.48 20.70 -6.13
N SER A 415 5.51 22.00 -6.46
CA SER A 415 5.20 23.11 -5.54
C SER A 415 6.01 23.13 -4.22
N PRO A 416 7.36 23.02 -4.23
CA PRO A 416 8.19 23.17 -3.04
C PRO A 416 8.04 24.56 -2.43
N SER A 417 8.26 24.68 -1.13
CA SER A 417 8.36 25.97 -0.46
C SER A 417 9.80 26.26 -0.04
N ARG A 418 10.20 27.54 -0.10
CA ARG A 418 11.41 28.04 0.55
C ARG A 418 11.11 28.64 1.93
N ALA A 419 9.83 28.82 2.24
CA ALA A 419 9.40 29.66 3.34
C ALA A 419 9.43 28.89 4.68
N LEU A 420 9.87 29.59 5.73
CA LEU A 420 9.88 29.07 7.09
C LEU A 420 8.59 29.48 7.84
N LEU A 421 7.43 29.18 7.24
CA LEU A 421 6.10 29.54 7.78
C LEU A 421 5.44 28.46 8.64
N GLY A 422 6.24 27.52 9.16
CA GLY A 422 5.75 26.32 9.84
C GLY A 422 4.86 26.57 11.07
N PRO A 423 4.35 25.48 11.67
CA PRO A 423 4.74 24.10 11.41
C PRO A 423 4.08 23.51 10.14
N CYS A 424 4.86 22.76 9.35
CA CYS A 424 4.31 21.85 8.34
C CYS A 424 3.92 20.49 8.94
N ALA A 425 4.20 20.24 10.22
CA ALA A 425 3.71 19.07 10.95
C ALA A 425 2.17 18.97 10.91
N PRO A 426 1.60 17.79 10.58
CA PRO A 426 0.18 17.49 10.78
C PRO A 426 -0.23 17.61 12.24
N VAL A 427 -1.54 17.77 12.49
CA VAL A 427 -2.08 17.84 13.87
C VAL A 427 -1.78 16.53 14.63
N SER A 428 -1.93 15.39 13.96
CA SER A 428 -1.61 14.07 14.51
C SER A 428 -0.15 13.93 14.92
N GLU A 429 0.79 14.42 14.10
CA GLU A 429 2.23 14.46 14.39
C GLU A 429 2.52 15.27 15.65
N LEU A 430 1.97 16.48 15.74
CA LEU A 430 2.13 17.36 16.91
C LEU A 430 1.51 16.75 18.17
N ALA A 431 0.33 16.12 18.04
CA ALA A 431 -0.32 15.41 19.15
C ALA A 431 0.53 14.22 19.63
N ALA A 432 1.10 13.45 18.71
CA ALA A 432 2.00 12.35 19.04
C ALA A 432 3.25 12.85 19.77
N LEU A 433 3.93 13.90 19.27
CA LEU A 433 5.10 14.51 19.92
C LEU A 433 4.77 15.08 21.32
N ALA A 434 3.61 15.74 21.47
CA ALA A 434 3.15 16.22 22.76
C ALA A 434 2.99 15.08 23.78
N GLY A 435 2.40 13.96 23.34
CA GLY A 435 2.24 12.80 24.20
C GLY A 435 3.54 12.02 24.45
N LEU A 436 4.51 12.03 23.52
CA LEU A 436 5.83 11.39 23.66
C LEU A 436 6.72 12.09 24.68
N THR A 437 6.60 13.41 24.78
CA THR A 437 7.33 14.21 25.78
C THR A 437 6.61 14.24 27.13
N HIS A 438 5.48 13.53 27.27
CA HIS A 438 4.66 13.49 28.49
C HIS A 438 4.37 14.89 29.06
N GLY A 439 4.18 15.87 28.17
CA GLY A 439 3.92 17.27 28.51
C GLY A 439 5.14 18.11 28.88
N ALA A 440 6.37 17.59 28.82
CA ALA A 440 7.60 18.35 29.05
C ALA A 440 7.87 19.41 27.96
N SER A 441 7.28 19.26 26.77
CA SER A 441 7.33 20.25 25.68
C SER A 441 5.92 20.78 25.34
N PRO A 442 5.36 21.71 26.13
CA PRO A 442 4.02 22.28 25.89
C PRO A 442 3.79 22.84 24.47
N VAL A 443 4.85 23.33 23.82
CA VAL A 443 4.82 23.92 22.47
C VAL A 443 4.20 23.00 21.42
N PHE A 444 4.41 21.67 21.51
CA PHE A 444 3.81 20.73 20.57
C PHE A 444 2.29 20.72 20.67
N ARG A 445 1.77 20.69 21.90
CA ARG A 445 0.33 20.76 22.17
C ARG A 445 -0.25 22.11 21.73
N MET A 446 0.45 23.20 22.07
CA MET A 446 0.04 24.55 21.64
C MET A 446 -0.12 24.62 20.11
N PHE A 447 0.86 24.12 19.35
CA PHE A 447 0.75 24.09 17.89
C PHE A 447 -0.38 23.16 17.42
N ALA A 448 -0.52 21.97 17.99
CA ALA A 448 -1.62 21.06 17.62
C ALA A 448 -2.98 21.74 17.77
N GLU A 449 -3.22 22.43 18.89
CA GLU A 449 -4.45 23.16 19.17
C GLU A 449 -4.65 24.37 18.23
N ARG A 450 -3.59 25.15 17.96
CA ARG A 450 -3.64 26.27 16.99
C ARG A 450 -4.04 25.78 15.60
N GLU A 451 -3.55 24.62 15.19
CA GLU A 451 -3.76 24.09 13.85
C GLU A 451 -5.09 23.34 13.67
N LEU A 452 -5.77 22.94 14.76
CA LEU A 452 -7.13 22.40 14.69
C LEU A 452 -8.12 23.35 14.00
N GLY A 453 -7.98 24.66 14.22
CA GLY A 453 -8.88 25.68 13.67
C GLY A 453 -8.59 26.11 12.23
N ARG A 454 -7.65 25.46 11.54
CA ARG A 454 -7.10 25.92 10.26
C ARG A 454 -7.23 24.88 9.16
N THR A 455 -7.29 25.35 7.92
CA THR A 455 -7.09 24.53 6.72
C THR A 455 -5.75 24.89 6.13
N ARG A 456 -4.92 23.88 5.84
CA ARG A 456 -3.53 24.07 5.39
C ARG A 456 -3.24 23.26 4.13
N VAL A 457 -2.25 23.73 3.36
CA VAL A 457 -1.67 23.00 2.22
C VAL A 457 -0.24 22.61 2.60
N LEU A 458 -0.08 21.38 3.09
CA LEU A 458 1.20 20.89 3.60
C LEU A 458 2.07 20.21 2.53
N ASN A 459 1.44 19.75 1.46
CA ASN A 459 2.08 19.05 0.35
C ASN A 459 1.29 19.25 -0.94
N LEU A 460 2.01 19.37 -2.07
CA LEU A 460 1.42 19.74 -3.35
C LEU A 460 0.47 20.94 -3.15
N ASP A 461 -0.79 20.77 -3.55
CA ASP A 461 -1.86 21.78 -3.45
C ASP A 461 -3.10 21.25 -2.69
N ASP A 462 -2.93 20.18 -1.91
CA ASP A 462 -4.03 19.53 -1.20
C ASP A 462 -4.36 20.24 0.12
N ALA A 463 -5.58 20.77 0.21
CA ALA A 463 -6.08 21.43 1.42
C ALA A 463 -6.59 20.42 2.45
N VAL A 464 -6.05 20.46 3.66
CA VAL A 464 -6.38 19.57 4.77
C VAL A 464 -6.92 20.37 5.96
N ALA A 465 -8.13 20.00 6.42
CA ALA A 465 -8.74 20.60 7.60
C ALA A 465 -8.15 20.02 8.90
N GLY A 466 -7.73 20.91 9.80
CA GLY A 466 -7.12 20.55 11.08
C GLY A 466 -8.06 19.79 12.02
N ASN A 467 -9.34 20.16 12.07
CA ASN A 467 -10.35 19.57 12.96
C ASN A 467 -11.03 18.30 12.42
N SER A 468 -10.38 17.57 11.52
CA SER A 468 -10.90 16.29 11.04
C SER A 468 -11.05 15.28 12.19
N TRP A 469 -12.04 14.38 12.11
CA TRP A 469 -12.24 13.37 13.16
C TRP A 469 -11.03 12.46 13.42
N PRO A 470 -10.17 12.12 12.43
CA PRO A 470 -8.92 11.43 12.71
C PRO A 470 -7.98 12.27 13.60
N ASN A 471 -7.80 13.56 13.29
CA ASN A 471 -6.96 14.44 14.12
C ASN A 471 -7.53 14.59 15.54
N LEU A 472 -8.86 14.65 15.69
CA LEU A 472 -9.51 14.70 17.00
C LEU A 472 -9.30 13.40 17.79
N THR A 473 -9.19 12.25 17.12
CA THR A 473 -8.84 10.98 17.77
C THR A 473 -7.43 11.05 18.36
N GLU A 474 -6.46 11.52 17.58
CA GLU A 474 -5.07 11.66 18.05
C GLU A 474 -4.93 12.72 19.15
N MET A 475 -5.65 13.85 19.06
CA MET A 475 -5.72 14.84 20.13
C MET A 475 -6.27 14.25 21.43
N SER A 476 -7.31 13.40 21.34
CA SER A 476 -7.83 12.69 22.52
C SER A 476 -6.79 11.75 23.12
N LEU A 477 -6.05 10.99 22.30
CA LEU A 477 -5.03 10.06 22.78
C LEU A 477 -3.83 10.79 23.42
N ALA A 478 -3.50 11.98 22.92
CA ALA A 478 -2.42 12.80 23.45
C ALA A 478 -2.80 13.56 24.74
N THR A 479 -4.03 14.05 24.84
CA THR A 479 -4.45 14.95 25.95
C THR A 479 -5.29 14.27 27.01
N GLY A 480 -5.95 13.15 26.69
CA GLY A 480 -6.95 12.53 27.55
C GLY A 480 -8.26 13.30 27.68
N GLU A 481 -8.46 14.39 26.93
CA GLU A 481 -9.66 15.24 27.07
C GLU A 481 -10.91 14.63 26.41
N PRO A 482 -11.99 14.38 27.17
CA PRO A 482 -13.18 13.69 26.64
C PRO A 482 -13.88 14.39 25.48
N ARG A 483 -13.76 15.72 25.37
CA ARG A 483 -14.39 16.51 24.30
C ARG A 483 -13.86 16.13 22.91
N TYR A 484 -12.58 15.78 22.80
CA TYR A 484 -11.98 15.38 21.53
C TYR A 484 -12.48 14.02 21.09
N LEU A 485 -12.55 13.04 22.00
CA LEU A 485 -13.09 11.72 21.70
C LEU A 485 -14.56 11.78 21.29
N ALA A 486 -15.38 12.56 22.01
CA ALA A 486 -16.79 12.74 21.69
C ALA A 486 -16.99 13.33 20.28
N ALA A 487 -16.21 14.37 19.93
CA ALA A 487 -16.26 14.98 18.61
C ALA A 487 -15.72 14.04 17.51
N ALA A 488 -14.67 13.26 17.79
CA ALA A 488 -14.15 12.25 16.88
C ALA A 488 -15.20 11.17 16.57
N ARG A 489 -15.88 10.63 17.60
CA ARG A 489 -16.98 9.66 17.43
C ARG A 489 -18.12 10.22 16.58
N ALA A 490 -18.57 11.44 16.89
CA ALA A 490 -19.64 12.09 16.11
C ALA A 490 -19.24 12.31 14.64
N GLY A 491 -17.99 12.72 14.39
CA GLY A 491 -17.46 12.90 13.05
C GLY A 491 -17.28 11.58 12.28
N ALA A 492 -16.81 10.52 12.95
CA ALA A 492 -16.70 9.19 12.38
C ALA A 492 -18.07 8.59 12.06
N ASP A 493 -19.06 8.74 12.95
CA ASP A 493 -20.43 8.25 12.72
C ASP A 493 -21.09 8.96 11.53
N ARG A 494 -20.83 10.27 11.36
CA ARG A 494 -21.26 11.00 10.16
C ARG A 494 -20.56 10.47 8.90
N PHE A 495 -19.23 10.30 8.98
CA PHE A 495 -18.44 9.73 7.87
C PHE A 495 -18.93 8.34 7.44
N LEU A 496 -19.27 7.45 8.39
CA LEU A 496 -19.76 6.10 8.06
C LEU A 496 -21.09 6.16 7.30
N ARG A 497 -22.04 6.98 7.73
CA ARG A 497 -23.31 7.17 7.01
C ARG A 497 -23.11 7.70 5.59
N GLU A 498 -22.22 8.69 5.44
CA GLU A 498 -21.99 9.38 4.18
C GLU A 498 -21.13 8.59 3.18
N HIS A 499 -20.17 7.79 3.65
CA HIS A 499 -19.12 7.22 2.80
C HIS A 499 -18.87 5.72 2.95
N ALA A 500 -19.43 5.06 3.97
CA ALA A 500 -19.30 3.61 4.14
C ALA A 500 -20.62 2.87 3.89
N GLU A 501 -21.72 3.42 4.38
CA GLU A 501 -23.07 2.85 4.26
C GLU A 501 -23.77 3.29 2.96
N THR A 502 -23.33 4.41 2.37
CA THR A 502 -23.86 4.94 1.12
C THR A 502 -22.86 4.68 -0.01
N PRO A 503 -23.20 3.86 -1.04
CA PRO A 503 -22.33 3.62 -2.17
C PRO A 503 -22.05 4.90 -2.96
N ALA A 504 -20.79 5.13 -3.34
CA ALA A 504 -20.41 6.25 -4.19
C ALA A 504 -20.93 6.07 -5.62
N THR A 505 -21.63 7.08 -6.14
CA THR A 505 -22.17 7.12 -7.51
C THR A 505 -21.31 7.93 -8.48
N ASP A 506 -20.36 8.71 -7.97
CA ASP A 506 -19.46 9.54 -8.77
C ASP A 506 -18.07 9.67 -8.13
N PHE A 507 -17.21 10.48 -8.75
CA PHE A 507 -15.85 10.80 -8.29
C PHE A 507 -15.78 12.17 -7.59
N SER A 508 -16.83 12.58 -6.88
CA SER A 508 -16.87 13.88 -6.20
C SER A 508 -16.14 13.91 -4.86
N ALA A 509 -15.83 12.75 -4.29
CA ALA A 509 -15.11 12.64 -3.03
C ALA A 509 -13.73 13.34 -3.13
N PRO A 510 -13.31 14.04 -2.06
CA PRO A 510 -11.99 14.67 -2.03
C PRO A 510 -10.87 13.61 -2.00
N ALA A 511 -9.67 13.99 -2.46
CA ALA A 511 -8.44 13.19 -2.37
C ALA A 511 -8.45 11.83 -3.12
N LEU A 512 -9.18 11.72 -4.23
CA LEU A 512 -9.17 10.55 -5.12
C LEU A 512 -7.91 10.49 -6.02
N PHE A 513 -6.76 10.22 -5.40
CA PHE A 513 -5.50 9.96 -6.09
C PHE A 513 -4.88 8.63 -5.62
N PHE A 514 -4.35 8.60 -4.39
CA PHE A 514 -3.82 7.39 -3.76
C PHE A 514 -4.93 6.42 -3.36
N TRP A 515 -4.67 5.11 -3.42
CA TRP A 515 -5.66 4.06 -3.10
C TRP A 515 -6.30 4.16 -1.72
N VAL A 516 -5.61 4.74 -0.74
CA VAL A 516 -6.16 4.99 0.60
C VAL A 516 -7.34 5.98 0.59
N GLY A 517 -7.44 6.85 -0.42
CA GLY A 517 -8.60 7.73 -0.63
C GLY A 517 -9.79 7.06 -1.32
N TRP A 518 -9.57 5.90 -1.97
CA TRP A 518 -10.60 5.15 -2.68
C TRP A 518 -11.35 4.14 -1.80
N ALA A 519 -10.85 3.87 -0.60
CA ALA A 519 -11.49 3.04 0.40
C ALA A 519 -11.91 3.90 1.61
N PRO A 520 -12.99 3.54 2.34
CA PRO A 520 -13.33 4.16 3.62
C PRO A 520 -12.10 4.18 4.56
N LYS A 521 -11.94 5.23 5.38
CA LYS A 521 -10.75 5.54 6.24
C LYS A 521 -10.40 4.46 7.27
N TRP A 522 -10.05 3.27 6.79
CA TRP A 522 -10.03 2.03 7.55
C TRP A 522 -8.95 1.97 8.63
N GLN A 523 -7.80 2.59 8.37
CA GLN A 523 -6.72 2.69 9.36
C GLN A 523 -7.13 3.62 10.52
N ASN A 524 -7.73 4.79 10.22
CA ASN A 524 -8.22 5.71 11.25
C ASN A 524 -9.43 5.13 12.00
N LEU A 525 -10.30 4.36 11.33
CA LEU A 525 -11.41 3.65 11.98
C LEU A 525 -10.89 2.57 12.94
N LEU A 526 -9.80 1.87 12.59
CA LEU A 526 -9.15 0.94 13.51
C LEU A 526 -8.59 1.66 14.74
N GLN A 527 -7.90 2.80 14.55
CA GLN A 527 -7.42 3.63 15.68
C GLN A 527 -8.56 4.05 16.60
N LEU A 528 -9.69 4.47 16.03
CA LEU A 528 -10.87 4.84 16.81
C LEU A 528 -11.49 3.65 17.54
N TYR A 529 -11.51 2.46 16.91
CA TYR A 529 -11.89 1.22 17.61
C TYR A 529 -10.98 0.95 18.80
N GLU A 530 -9.67 1.04 18.64
CA GLU A 530 -8.71 0.82 19.73
C GLU A 530 -8.89 1.85 20.86
N ALA A 531 -9.26 3.09 20.54
CA ALA A 531 -9.54 4.14 21.52
C ALA A 531 -10.89 3.99 22.25
N THR A 532 -11.86 3.27 21.67
CA THR A 532 -13.26 3.24 22.17
C THR A 532 -13.78 1.86 22.56
N GLY A 533 -13.20 0.79 22.02
CA GLY A 533 -13.73 -0.57 22.07
C GLY A 533 -14.98 -0.82 21.22
N GLU A 534 -15.47 0.16 20.45
CA GLU A 534 -16.74 0.06 19.72
C GLU A 534 -16.60 -0.75 18.43
N ARG A 535 -17.09 -2.00 18.46
CA ARG A 535 -16.97 -2.97 17.35
C ARG A 535 -17.43 -2.47 15.97
N ARG A 536 -18.35 -1.50 15.91
CA ARG A 536 -18.80 -0.91 14.63
C ARG A 536 -17.66 -0.27 13.84
N TYR A 537 -16.69 0.35 14.52
CA TYR A 537 -15.54 0.96 13.87
C TYR A 537 -14.56 -0.12 13.36
N LEU A 538 -14.40 -1.23 14.09
CA LEU A 538 -13.61 -2.38 13.63
C LEU A 538 -14.22 -3.04 12.40
N GLU A 539 -15.54 -3.24 12.38
CA GLU A 539 -16.22 -3.83 11.22
C GLU A 539 -16.15 -2.91 9.99
N ALA A 540 -16.33 -1.60 10.19
CA ALA A 540 -16.13 -0.63 9.10
C ALA A 540 -14.67 -0.58 8.62
N ALA A 541 -13.69 -0.69 9.52
CA ALA A 541 -12.28 -0.79 9.17
C ALA A 541 -12.01 -2.06 8.34
N ARG A 542 -12.58 -3.20 8.72
CA ARG A 542 -12.49 -4.45 7.96
C ARG A 542 -13.07 -4.31 6.56
N GLN A 543 -14.25 -3.72 6.42
CA GLN A 543 -14.88 -3.49 5.11
C GLN A 543 -14.02 -2.56 4.23
N GLY A 544 -13.49 -1.47 4.79
CA GLY A 544 -12.59 -0.58 4.07
C GLY A 544 -11.28 -1.26 3.64
N ALA A 545 -10.69 -2.10 4.52
CA ALA A 545 -9.51 -2.90 4.17
C ALA A 545 -9.81 -3.92 3.05
N ARG A 546 -10.97 -4.57 3.09
CA ARG A 546 -11.44 -5.48 2.03
C ARG A 546 -11.61 -4.77 0.68
N ARG A 547 -12.14 -3.55 0.67
CA ARG A 547 -12.20 -2.71 -0.53
C ARG A 547 -10.81 -2.32 -1.02
N PHE A 548 -9.90 -1.94 -0.12
CA PHE A 548 -8.52 -1.63 -0.50
C PHE A 548 -7.80 -2.84 -1.11
N ALA A 549 -8.03 -4.05 -0.59
CA ALA A 549 -7.40 -5.28 -1.10
C ALA A 549 -7.74 -5.57 -2.58
N MET A 550 -8.81 -4.97 -3.13
CA MET A 550 -9.17 -5.08 -4.55
C MET A 550 -8.22 -4.31 -5.48
N PHE A 551 -7.34 -3.46 -4.92
CA PHE A 551 -6.24 -2.81 -5.65
C PHE A 551 -4.94 -3.62 -5.62
N CYS A 552 -4.85 -4.65 -4.78
CA CYS A 552 -3.67 -5.50 -4.67
C CYS A 552 -3.64 -6.54 -5.78
N TRP A 553 -2.48 -6.71 -6.42
CA TRP A 553 -2.29 -7.76 -7.42
C TRP A 553 -2.55 -9.14 -6.81
N MET A 554 -3.39 -9.95 -7.48
CA MET A 554 -3.67 -11.35 -7.14
C MET A 554 -3.27 -12.30 -8.25
N GLY A 555 -3.01 -11.77 -9.45
CA GLY A 555 -2.43 -12.48 -10.58
C GLY A 555 -1.34 -11.65 -11.27
N PRO A 556 -0.57 -12.24 -12.20
CA PRO A 556 -0.67 -13.61 -12.73
C PRO A 556 -0.48 -14.73 -11.70
N ARG A 557 -0.97 -15.94 -12.01
CA ARG A 557 -0.75 -17.12 -11.16
C ARG A 557 0.76 -17.40 -11.09
N VAL A 558 1.29 -17.51 -9.88
CA VAL A 558 2.70 -17.87 -9.67
C VAL A 558 2.91 -19.35 -10.04
N PRO A 559 3.79 -19.68 -10.99
CA PRO A 559 4.07 -21.06 -11.34
C PRO A 559 4.96 -21.74 -10.28
N GLU A 560 4.80 -23.05 -10.11
CA GLU A 560 5.71 -23.89 -9.32
C GLU A 560 6.95 -24.25 -10.16
N ALA A 561 7.71 -23.21 -10.53
CA ALA A 561 8.89 -23.32 -11.37
C ALA A 561 9.92 -22.24 -11.01
N ASP A 562 11.15 -22.45 -11.46
CA ASP A 562 12.18 -21.41 -11.45
C ASP A 562 12.12 -20.56 -12.72
N VAL A 563 12.49 -19.29 -12.58
CA VAL A 563 12.61 -18.31 -13.67
C VAL A 563 14.05 -17.83 -13.77
N VAL A 564 14.48 -17.51 -15.00
CA VAL A 564 15.83 -17.00 -15.29
C VAL A 564 15.78 -15.48 -15.38
N VAL A 565 16.54 -14.81 -14.51
CA VAL A 565 16.62 -13.35 -14.41
C VAL A 565 18.01 -12.82 -14.79
N ASN A 566 18.09 -11.51 -15.02
CA ASN A 566 19.34 -10.79 -15.33
C ASN A 566 20.09 -11.40 -16.54
N ARG A 567 19.32 -11.79 -17.56
CA ARG A 567 19.85 -12.49 -18.74
C ARG A 567 20.98 -11.68 -19.39
N GLY A 568 22.09 -12.34 -19.67
CA GLY A 568 23.27 -11.68 -20.24
C GLY A 568 24.05 -10.81 -19.25
N GLY A 569 23.86 -11.00 -17.94
CA GLY A 569 24.68 -10.38 -16.89
C GLY A 569 24.32 -8.93 -16.56
N ASN A 570 23.13 -8.46 -16.96
CA ASN A 570 22.69 -7.10 -16.67
C ASN A 570 21.27 -7.09 -16.09
N ALA A 571 21.06 -6.20 -15.14
CA ALA A 571 19.76 -5.90 -14.59
C ALA A 571 18.94 -5.02 -15.57
N PRO A 572 17.60 -5.08 -15.51
CA PRO A 572 16.75 -4.26 -16.35
C PRO A 572 16.87 -2.78 -15.98
N VAL A 573 16.67 -1.89 -16.96
CA VAL A 573 16.67 -0.44 -16.76
C VAL A 573 15.25 0.10 -16.79
N TYR A 574 14.87 0.83 -15.76
CA TYR A 574 13.59 1.53 -15.71
C TYR A 574 13.59 2.71 -16.67
N TRP A 575 12.62 2.75 -17.58
CA TRP A 575 12.52 3.74 -18.66
C TRP A 575 12.65 5.19 -18.16
N TYR A 576 12.06 5.49 -17.01
CA TYR A 576 12.09 6.83 -16.42
C TYR A 576 13.52 7.25 -16.02
N LEU A 577 14.28 6.31 -15.45
CA LEU A 577 15.68 6.54 -15.06
C LEU A 577 16.61 6.52 -16.27
N GLN A 578 16.32 5.70 -17.28
CA GLN A 578 17.02 5.73 -18.56
C GLN A 578 16.96 7.12 -19.18
N GLY A 579 15.77 7.73 -19.22
CA GLY A 579 15.57 9.10 -19.69
C GLY A 579 16.32 10.17 -18.88
N LYS A 580 16.76 9.81 -17.67
CA LYS A 580 17.60 10.65 -16.78
C LYS A 580 19.08 10.29 -16.82
N GLY A 581 19.51 9.44 -17.75
CA GLY A 581 20.91 9.07 -17.96
C GLY A 581 21.46 8.01 -17.01
N HIS A 582 20.60 7.20 -16.38
CA HIS A 582 21.04 6.04 -15.59
C HIS A 582 21.43 4.89 -16.54
N THR A 583 22.47 4.14 -16.20
CA THR A 583 23.00 3.04 -17.01
C THR A 583 22.61 1.67 -16.42
N PRO A 584 22.60 0.59 -17.22
CA PRO A 584 22.35 -0.76 -16.71
C PRO A 584 23.30 -1.15 -15.57
N MET A 585 22.74 -1.76 -14.53
CA MET A 585 23.52 -2.37 -13.45
C MET A 585 24.02 -3.75 -13.88
N HIS A 586 25.26 -4.09 -13.54
CA HIS A 586 25.72 -5.47 -13.65
C HIS A 586 25.02 -6.34 -12.60
N ALA A 587 24.46 -7.47 -13.02
CA ALA A 587 23.85 -8.46 -12.15
C ALA A 587 24.01 -9.85 -12.78
N PRO A 588 24.52 -10.85 -12.05
CA PRO A 588 24.71 -12.18 -12.62
C PRO A 588 23.38 -12.78 -13.05
N GLU A 589 23.41 -13.55 -14.13
CA GLU A 589 22.27 -14.36 -14.55
C GLU A 589 22.01 -15.41 -13.47
N GLU A 590 20.76 -15.50 -13.01
CA GLU A 590 20.36 -16.35 -11.89
C GLU A 590 19.08 -17.10 -12.25
N ARG A 591 18.94 -18.31 -11.69
CA ARG A 591 17.70 -19.09 -11.71
C ARG A 591 17.11 -19.10 -10.31
N VAL A 592 15.89 -18.58 -10.16
CA VAL A 592 15.24 -18.42 -8.85
C VAL A 592 13.78 -18.87 -8.87
N PRO A 593 13.22 -19.36 -7.75
CA PRO A 593 11.80 -19.68 -7.66
C PRO A 593 10.91 -18.48 -8.01
N ALA A 594 9.92 -18.69 -8.89
CA ALA A 594 9.07 -17.63 -9.42
C ALA A 594 8.37 -16.79 -8.34
N TRP A 595 7.98 -17.43 -7.23
CA TRP A 595 7.26 -16.76 -6.13
C TRP A 595 8.03 -15.60 -5.51
N ARG A 596 9.37 -15.62 -5.51
CA ARG A 596 10.19 -14.52 -4.97
C ARG A 596 9.90 -13.21 -5.71
N LEU A 597 9.78 -13.31 -7.04
CA LEU A 597 9.62 -12.17 -7.95
C LEU A 597 8.17 -11.74 -8.17
N SER A 598 7.23 -12.35 -7.46
CA SER A 598 5.81 -12.02 -7.57
C SER A 598 5.49 -10.65 -6.95
N GLU A 599 4.60 -9.91 -7.61
CA GLU A 599 4.01 -8.66 -7.17
C GLU A 599 2.79 -8.85 -6.27
N ILE A 600 2.31 -10.08 -6.12
CA ILE A 600 1.06 -10.38 -5.41
C ILE A 600 1.08 -9.81 -3.98
N GLY A 601 0.00 -9.14 -3.59
CA GLY A 601 -0.13 -8.44 -2.31
C GLY A 601 0.37 -6.98 -2.31
N LEU A 602 1.09 -6.56 -3.36
CA LEU A 602 1.44 -5.16 -3.60
C LEU A 602 0.38 -4.47 -4.48
N THR A 603 0.40 -3.14 -4.49
CA THR A 603 -0.44 -2.31 -5.35
C THR A 603 0.44 -1.45 -6.27
N PRO A 604 -0.06 -0.92 -7.39
CA PRO A 604 0.49 0.32 -7.94
C PRO A 604 0.35 1.46 -6.90
N GLU A 605 0.92 2.63 -7.13
CA GLU A 605 0.86 3.73 -6.15
C GLU A 605 -0.51 4.41 -6.11
N SER A 606 -1.06 4.76 -7.27
CA SER A 606 -2.25 5.59 -7.36
C SER A 606 -2.98 5.38 -8.69
N SER A 607 -4.17 5.99 -8.83
CA SER A 607 -4.93 5.98 -10.08
C SER A 607 -4.18 6.63 -11.25
N GLY A 608 -3.31 7.59 -10.98
CA GLY A 608 -2.54 8.31 -12.00
C GLY A 608 -1.28 7.57 -12.48
N THR A 609 -0.68 6.75 -11.61
CA THR A 609 0.62 6.08 -11.88
C THR A 609 0.49 4.57 -12.10
N MET A 610 -0.73 4.04 -12.16
CA MET A 610 -1.09 2.64 -12.50
C MET A 610 -0.99 2.27 -14.00
N SER A 611 -0.21 3.03 -14.78
CA SER A 611 -0.08 2.83 -16.24
C SER A 611 0.73 1.58 -16.64
N GLY A 612 1.12 0.76 -15.67
CA GLY A 612 1.85 -0.50 -15.85
C GLY A 612 1.45 -1.50 -14.77
N HIS A 613 1.97 -2.73 -14.87
CA HIS A 613 1.76 -3.78 -13.86
C HIS A 613 2.66 -3.56 -12.63
N ARG A 614 2.68 -2.34 -12.09
CA ARG A 614 3.65 -1.89 -11.08
C ARG A 614 3.21 -2.32 -9.68
N GLY A 615 4.11 -2.93 -8.91
CA GLY A 615 3.94 -3.18 -7.46
C GLY A 615 4.93 -2.35 -6.65
N ILE A 616 4.46 -1.48 -5.76
CA ILE A 616 5.32 -0.65 -4.89
C ILE A 616 5.67 -1.37 -3.59
N PHE A 617 6.90 -1.20 -3.11
CA PHE A 617 7.37 -1.83 -1.85
C PHE A 617 6.85 -1.14 -0.58
N MET A 618 6.30 0.07 -0.71
CA MET A 618 5.74 0.85 0.41
C MET A 618 4.37 0.30 0.86
N ALA A 619 4.33 -0.98 1.23
CA ALA A 619 3.14 -1.73 1.60
C ALA A 619 2.65 -1.44 3.02
N HIS A 620 2.52 -0.15 3.36
CA HIS A 620 2.02 0.31 4.66
C HIS A 620 0.64 -0.24 5.03
N HIS A 621 -0.18 -0.66 4.06
CA HIS A 621 -1.44 -1.37 4.32
C HIS A 621 -1.26 -2.70 5.05
N ALA A 622 -0.12 -3.37 4.89
CA ALA A 622 0.10 -4.72 5.41
C ALA A 622 -0.05 -4.85 6.94
N PRO A 623 0.65 -4.08 7.79
CA PRO A 623 0.48 -4.18 9.25
C PRO A 623 -0.96 -3.89 9.68
N TRP A 624 -1.64 -2.91 9.07
CA TRP A 624 -3.04 -2.63 9.39
C TRP A 624 -3.98 -3.78 9.02
N MET A 625 -3.81 -4.37 7.83
CA MET A 625 -4.58 -5.54 7.39
C MET A 625 -4.35 -6.74 8.30
N LEU A 626 -3.09 -7.00 8.70
CA LEU A 626 -2.75 -8.10 9.60
C LEU A 626 -3.38 -7.92 10.98
N ARG A 627 -3.41 -6.68 11.50
CA ARG A 627 -4.06 -6.37 12.78
C ARG A 627 -5.56 -6.55 12.73
N ILE A 628 -6.21 -6.05 11.67
CA ILE A 628 -7.64 -6.24 11.44
C ILE A 628 -7.95 -7.73 11.32
N ALA A 629 -7.15 -8.48 10.56
CA ALA A 629 -7.29 -9.93 10.42
C ALA A 629 -7.21 -10.64 11.77
N ALA A 630 -6.24 -10.29 12.62
CA ALA A 630 -6.12 -10.87 13.97
C ALA A 630 -7.34 -10.58 14.86
N LEU A 631 -7.92 -9.38 14.75
CA LEU A 631 -9.07 -8.94 15.53
C LEU A 631 -10.42 -9.48 15.02
N THR A 632 -10.49 -9.87 13.74
CA THR A 632 -11.76 -10.22 13.08
C THR A 632 -11.82 -11.66 12.56
N GLY A 633 -10.67 -12.35 12.48
CA GLY A 633 -10.54 -13.67 11.85
C GLY A 633 -10.47 -13.63 10.32
N ASP A 634 -10.24 -12.46 9.72
CA ASP A 634 -10.24 -12.28 8.26
C ASP A 634 -8.96 -12.81 7.60
N THR A 635 -8.99 -14.07 7.15
CA THR A 635 -7.81 -14.76 6.58
C THR A 635 -7.36 -14.19 5.23
N PHE A 636 -8.24 -13.53 4.48
CA PHE A 636 -7.86 -12.89 3.22
C PHE A 636 -6.92 -11.71 3.46
N LEU A 637 -7.29 -10.84 4.40
CA LEU A 637 -6.46 -9.69 4.78
C LEU A 637 -5.13 -10.15 5.39
N HIS A 638 -5.13 -11.24 6.16
CA HIS A 638 -3.91 -11.89 6.66
C HIS A 638 -2.97 -12.29 5.52
N ASP A 639 -3.48 -13.05 4.54
CA ASP A 639 -2.66 -13.57 3.44
C ASP A 639 -2.12 -12.43 2.55
N VAL A 640 -2.93 -11.38 2.30
CA VAL A 640 -2.51 -10.19 1.55
C VAL A 640 -1.38 -9.47 2.28
N ALA A 641 -1.52 -9.24 3.59
CA ALA A 641 -0.50 -8.59 4.40
C ALA A 641 0.82 -9.36 4.38
N ARG A 642 0.78 -10.68 4.57
CA ARG A 642 1.97 -11.54 4.54
C ARG A 642 2.66 -11.51 3.19
N SER A 643 1.88 -11.64 2.11
CA SER A 643 2.42 -11.60 0.74
C SER A 643 3.10 -10.27 0.42
N ALA A 644 2.65 -9.16 1.03
CA ALA A 644 3.20 -7.85 0.78
C ALA A 644 4.57 -7.59 1.44
N VAL A 645 4.95 -8.34 2.48
CA VAL A 645 6.15 -8.05 3.31
C VAL A 645 7.16 -9.20 3.35
N ILE A 646 6.72 -10.44 3.58
CA ILE A 646 7.61 -11.55 3.92
C ILE A 646 8.53 -11.94 2.73
N GLY A 647 9.84 -12.01 2.99
CA GLY A 647 10.82 -12.59 2.06
C GLY A 647 11.11 -11.79 0.79
N ARG A 648 10.89 -10.47 0.78
CA ARG A 648 11.03 -9.62 -0.42
C ARG A 648 12.37 -8.90 -0.58
N TYR A 649 13.09 -8.63 0.50
CA TYR A 649 14.26 -7.75 0.47
C TYR A 649 15.19 -7.98 1.66
N ARG A 650 16.47 -7.66 1.48
CA ARG A 650 17.48 -7.67 2.54
C ARG A 650 17.91 -6.27 3.02
N ASN A 651 17.51 -5.23 2.31
CA ASN A 651 17.74 -3.81 2.63
C ASN A 651 16.63 -2.99 1.94
N PHE A 652 16.71 -1.66 1.92
CA PHE A 652 15.75 -0.81 1.21
C PHE A 652 15.77 -1.14 -0.30
N PRO A 653 14.67 -1.67 -0.87
CA PRO A 653 14.67 -2.23 -2.23
C PRO A 653 14.44 -1.18 -3.33
N GLY A 654 14.47 0.11 -2.98
CA GLY A 654 13.92 1.17 -3.81
C GLY A 654 12.39 1.12 -3.85
N TYR A 655 11.77 1.74 -4.86
CA TYR A 655 10.34 2.06 -4.77
C TYR A 655 9.39 0.99 -5.33
N HIS A 656 9.77 0.23 -6.36
CA HIS A 656 8.89 -0.76 -7.01
C HIS A 656 9.60 -1.99 -7.59
N ILE A 657 8.88 -3.12 -7.68
CA ILE A 657 9.42 -4.42 -8.11
C ILE A 657 9.46 -4.63 -9.63
N ASN A 658 8.52 -4.01 -10.37
CA ASN A 658 8.10 -4.49 -11.69
C ASN A 658 8.59 -3.63 -12.86
N THR A 659 9.91 -3.44 -12.95
CA THR A 659 10.56 -2.99 -14.20
C THR A 659 10.70 -4.17 -15.17
N ALA A 660 11.17 -5.30 -14.64
CA ALA A 660 11.11 -6.64 -15.21
C ALA A 660 11.31 -7.63 -14.04
N ARG A 661 11.24 -8.94 -14.29
CA ARG A 661 11.61 -9.94 -13.28
C ARG A 661 13.13 -9.89 -13.04
N THR A 662 13.56 -9.52 -11.84
CA THR A 662 14.97 -9.39 -11.43
C THR A 662 15.14 -9.58 -9.93
N THR A 663 16.30 -10.05 -9.48
CA THR A 663 16.66 -10.28 -8.06
C THR A 663 17.53 -9.18 -7.46
N ILE A 664 17.97 -8.21 -8.27
CA ILE A 664 19.00 -7.26 -7.83
C ILE A 664 18.54 -6.37 -6.68
N TYR A 665 17.25 -5.98 -6.64
CA TYR A 665 16.70 -5.17 -5.55
C TYR A 665 16.64 -5.92 -4.21
N GLU A 666 16.75 -7.26 -4.23
CA GLU A 666 16.71 -8.09 -3.03
C GLU A 666 18.08 -8.16 -2.33
N GLN A 667 19.14 -7.63 -2.95
CA GLN A 667 20.51 -7.68 -2.42
C GLN A 667 20.73 -6.63 -1.32
N ALA A 668 21.51 -6.97 -0.29
CA ALA A 668 21.74 -6.08 0.84
C ALA A 668 22.57 -4.84 0.46
N ASP A 669 23.43 -4.95 -0.55
CA ASP A 669 24.28 -3.90 -1.10
C ASP A 669 23.62 -3.11 -2.24
N TYR A 670 22.42 -3.49 -2.67
CA TYR A 670 21.69 -2.81 -3.73
C TYR A 670 21.63 -1.28 -3.54
N PRO A 671 21.22 -0.75 -2.36
CA PRO A 671 21.13 0.70 -2.17
C PRO A 671 22.47 1.38 -1.85
N LEU A 672 23.57 0.64 -1.68
CA LEU A 672 24.88 1.16 -1.24
C LEU A 672 25.73 1.68 -2.41
N ARG A 673 25.12 2.51 -3.26
CA ARG A 673 25.69 2.94 -4.55
C ARG A 673 25.31 4.38 -4.88
N PRO A 674 26.07 5.07 -5.75
CA PRO A 674 25.70 6.39 -6.23
C PRO A 674 24.33 6.38 -6.90
N PHE A 675 23.55 7.46 -6.70
CA PHE A 675 22.19 7.58 -7.24
C PHE A 675 22.08 7.26 -8.74
N LYS A 676 23.08 7.67 -9.55
CA LYS A 676 23.11 7.44 -11.00
C LYS A 676 23.39 5.99 -11.41
N GLU A 677 23.87 5.16 -10.50
CA GLU A 677 24.09 3.73 -10.72
C GLU A 677 22.87 2.88 -10.36
N LEU A 678 21.86 3.46 -9.71
CA LEU A 678 20.59 2.78 -9.40
C LEU A 678 19.64 2.93 -10.58
N SER A 679 19.48 1.87 -11.39
CA SER A 679 18.72 1.96 -12.65
C SER A 679 17.49 1.06 -12.74
N VAL A 680 17.31 0.12 -11.81
CA VAL A 680 16.22 -0.87 -11.84
C VAL A 680 14.89 -0.30 -11.41
N ASN A 681 14.85 0.57 -10.40
CA ASN A 681 13.64 1.26 -9.94
C ASN A 681 14.03 2.60 -9.30
N SER A 682 13.05 3.48 -9.07
CA SER A 682 13.29 4.81 -8.50
C SER A 682 13.61 4.78 -7.00
N PHE A 683 14.35 5.80 -6.55
CA PHE A 683 14.75 5.99 -5.15
C PHE A 683 14.25 7.32 -4.60
N HIS A 684 13.29 7.25 -3.69
CA HIS A 684 12.79 8.42 -2.95
C HIS A 684 13.36 8.36 -1.54
N TYR A 685 14.42 9.12 -1.25
CA TYR A 685 15.17 8.97 0.01
C TYR A 685 14.34 9.31 1.26
N ASN A 686 13.29 10.11 1.10
CA ASN A 686 12.30 10.36 2.16
C ASN A 686 11.43 9.14 2.52
N HIS A 687 11.49 8.04 1.75
CA HIS A 687 10.76 6.78 2.01
C HIS A 687 11.56 5.76 2.85
N ILE A 688 12.84 5.99 3.10
CA ILE A 688 13.71 5.05 3.82
C ILE A 688 13.22 4.81 5.25
N TRP A 689 13.03 5.89 6.01
CA TRP A 689 12.53 5.82 7.40
C TRP A 689 11.06 5.34 7.51
N PRO A 690 10.14 5.79 6.63
CA PRO A 690 8.82 5.17 6.52
C PRO A 690 8.86 3.67 6.27
N HIS A 691 9.72 3.19 5.37
CA HIS A 691 9.85 1.75 5.09
C HIS A 691 10.35 0.98 6.31
N MET A 692 11.30 1.51 7.07
CA MET A 692 11.71 0.91 8.35
C MET A 692 10.56 0.85 9.36
N SER A 693 9.73 1.91 9.43
CA SER A 693 8.55 1.94 10.31
C SER A 693 7.47 0.94 9.87
N LEU A 694 7.30 0.71 8.56
CA LEU A 694 6.49 -0.38 8.01
C LEU A 694 7.00 -1.75 8.52
N VAL A 695 8.30 -2.03 8.39
CA VAL A 695 8.87 -3.33 8.80
C VAL A 695 8.72 -3.55 10.30
N LEU A 696 9.01 -2.53 11.12
CA LEU A 696 8.82 -2.59 12.57
C LEU A 696 7.35 -2.80 12.95
N ASP A 697 6.41 -2.06 12.35
CA ASP A 697 4.99 -2.21 12.64
C ASP A 697 4.47 -3.59 12.23
N TYR A 698 4.91 -4.10 11.08
CA TYR A 698 4.60 -5.46 10.66
C TYR A 698 5.14 -6.49 11.64
N LEU A 699 6.39 -6.38 12.07
CA LEU A 699 6.98 -7.28 13.08
C LEU A 699 6.14 -7.30 14.35
N VAL A 700 5.90 -6.15 14.99
CA VAL A 700 5.09 -6.07 16.22
C VAL A 700 3.71 -6.67 16.01
N THR A 701 3.08 -6.41 14.86
CA THR A 701 1.75 -6.92 14.54
C THR A 701 1.72 -8.44 14.30
N ASP A 702 2.73 -9.02 13.66
CA ASP A 702 2.83 -10.48 13.47
C ASP A 702 2.93 -11.20 14.82
N PHE A 703 3.69 -10.65 15.77
CA PHE A 703 3.75 -11.16 17.14
C PHE A 703 2.44 -10.96 17.92
N PHE A 704 1.76 -9.83 17.77
CA PHE A 704 0.42 -9.61 18.33
C PHE A 704 -0.58 -10.66 17.81
N ALA A 705 -0.61 -10.87 16.50
CA ALA A 705 -1.53 -11.79 15.83
C ALA A 705 -1.28 -13.24 16.27
N ARG A 706 -0.03 -13.71 16.18
CA ARG A 706 0.34 -15.10 16.53
C ARG A 706 0.18 -15.42 18.00
N SER A 707 0.40 -14.43 18.87
CA SER A 707 0.24 -14.57 20.32
C SER A 707 -1.21 -14.40 20.79
N ARG A 708 -2.14 -14.05 19.89
CA ARG A 708 -3.54 -13.71 20.22
C ARG A 708 -3.64 -12.61 21.27
N GLY A 709 -2.82 -11.56 21.13
CA GLY A 709 -2.77 -10.42 22.05
C GLY A 709 -2.11 -10.72 23.40
N ALA A 710 -1.41 -11.85 23.55
CA ALA A 710 -0.56 -12.07 24.72
C ALA A 710 0.72 -11.22 24.67
N ILE A 711 1.18 -10.87 23.46
CA ILE A 711 2.14 -9.80 23.20
C ILE A 711 1.35 -8.63 22.62
N ASP A 712 1.38 -7.49 23.28
CA ASP A 712 0.67 -6.29 22.84
C ASP A 712 1.40 -5.04 23.34
N PHE A 713 1.70 -4.11 22.44
CA PHE A 713 2.42 -2.88 22.78
C PHE A 713 1.56 -1.67 22.46
N PRO A 714 1.46 -0.71 23.40
CA PRO A 714 0.75 0.52 23.14
C PRO A 714 1.46 1.30 22.03
N SER A 715 0.68 2.03 21.24
CA SER A 715 1.19 2.74 20.07
C SER A 715 0.72 4.18 19.97
N ARG A 716 1.36 4.95 19.10
CA ARG A 716 0.85 6.23 18.57
C ARG A 716 0.71 6.15 17.06
N TYR A 717 0.05 7.13 16.47
CA TYR A 717 -0.11 7.20 15.01
C TYR A 717 1.04 7.95 14.35
N ILE A 718 1.63 7.34 13.32
CA ILE A 718 2.46 8.01 12.33
C ILE A 718 1.58 8.22 11.11
N GLU A 719 1.11 9.45 10.91
CA GLU A 719 0.33 9.79 9.70
C GLU A 719 1.19 9.75 8.44
N GLY A 720 2.42 10.26 8.54
CA GLY A 720 3.32 10.38 7.41
C GLY A 720 2.71 11.21 6.27
N TYR A 721 2.96 10.79 5.04
CA TYR A 721 2.42 11.38 3.82
C TYR A 721 1.70 10.31 3.00
N ALA A 722 0.57 10.66 2.38
CA ALA A 722 -0.18 9.77 1.51
C ALA A 722 -0.56 8.45 2.22
N TYR A 723 0.01 7.33 1.79
CA TYR A 723 -0.23 6.00 2.34
C TYR A 723 0.88 5.56 3.31
N LEU A 724 1.86 6.40 3.64
CA LEU A 724 3.02 6.08 4.50
C LEU A 724 2.68 6.07 6.00
N GLN A 725 1.60 5.35 6.34
CA GLN A 725 0.95 5.34 7.64
C GLN A 725 1.36 4.10 8.44
N SER A 726 1.84 4.29 9.67
CA SER A 726 2.33 3.21 10.54
C SER A 726 2.00 3.49 12.01
N LYS A 727 2.15 2.48 12.87
CA LYS A 727 2.18 2.68 14.33
C LYS A 727 3.59 3.00 14.83
N PHE A 728 3.64 3.89 15.83
CA PHE A 728 4.82 4.24 16.62
C PHE A 728 4.84 3.41 17.91
N TYR A 729 5.99 2.85 18.32
CA TYR A 729 6.12 2.01 19.50
C TYR A 729 7.31 2.42 20.39
N GLY A 730 7.38 1.83 21.59
CA GLY A 730 8.56 1.89 22.44
C GLY A 730 8.61 3.08 23.42
N ASP A 731 7.57 3.91 23.50
CA ASP A 731 7.49 5.04 24.44
C ASP A 731 6.87 4.68 25.81
N ARG A 732 6.36 3.46 25.97
CA ARG A 732 5.72 2.99 27.21
C ARG A 732 5.69 1.46 27.29
N PRO A 733 5.58 0.89 28.50
CA PRO A 733 5.43 -0.55 28.69
C PRO A 733 4.13 -1.08 28.04
N GLY A 734 4.23 -2.26 27.45
CA GLY A 734 3.13 -3.09 27.00
C GLY A 734 3.09 -4.41 27.76
N LYS A 735 2.44 -5.40 27.14
CA LYS A 735 2.21 -6.73 27.67
C LYS A 735 3.04 -7.77 26.93
N PHE A 736 3.61 -8.72 27.67
CA PHE A 736 4.31 -9.88 27.15
C PHE A 736 4.00 -11.12 27.99
N PHE A 737 3.04 -11.95 27.55
CA PHE A 737 2.58 -13.17 28.24
C PHE A 737 2.33 -12.98 29.75
N GLY A 738 1.51 -11.98 30.09
CA GLY A 738 1.15 -11.66 31.48
C GLY A 738 2.19 -10.85 32.25
N ARG A 739 3.23 -10.34 31.58
CA ARG A 739 4.13 -9.31 32.08
C ARG A 739 3.67 -7.96 31.53
N ASP A 740 3.22 -7.06 32.39
CA ASP A 740 2.72 -5.72 32.00
C ASP A 740 3.79 -4.62 32.12
N ASP A 741 5.06 -5.04 32.26
CA ASP A 741 6.22 -4.17 32.37
C ASP A 741 7.17 -4.26 31.16
N ALA A 742 6.69 -4.86 30.06
CA ALA A 742 7.50 -5.13 28.88
C ALA A 742 7.69 -3.85 28.06
N VAL A 743 8.92 -3.34 27.96
CA VAL A 743 9.25 -2.23 27.05
C VAL A 743 9.93 -2.80 25.81
N LEU A 744 9.34 -2.52 24.63
CA LEU A 744 9.86 -2.98 23.34
C LEU A 744 11.31 -2.49 23.14
N TRP A 745 12.23 -3.42 22.88
CA TRP A 745 13.67 -3.14 22.80
C TRP A 745 14.34 -4.09 21.80
N LEU A 746 14.67 -3.59 20.61
CA LEU A 746 15.23 -4.31 19.47
C LEU A 746 16.49 -3.60 18.94
N PRO A 747 17.58 -3.52 19.73
CA PRO A 747 18.83 -2.97 19.23
C PRO A 747 19.36 -3.79 18.05
N ARG A 748 20.07 -3.11 17.14
CA ARG A 748 20.70 -3.76 15.98
C ARG A 748 21.58 -4.91 16.40
N ARG A 749 21.50 -6.02 15.67
CA ARG A 749 22.35 -7.21 15.88
C ARG A 749 22.22 -7.78 17.30
N LEU A 750 21.03 -7.69 17.90
CA LEU A 750 20.72 -8.21 19.24
C LEU A 750 21.04 -9.70 19.37
N LEU A 751 20.65 -10.50 18.38
CA LEU A 751 20.82 -11.94 18.38
C LEU A 751 20.99 -12.50 16.97
N LYS A 752 21.46 -13.75 16.89
CA LYS A 752 21.56 -14.53 15.65
C LYS A 752 20.91 -15.90 15.82
N THR A 753 20.34 -16.41 14.73
CA THR A 753 19.81 -17.78 14.59
C THR A 753 20.76 -18.60 13.73
N ALA A 754 21.22 -19.75 14.22
CA ALA A 754 22.14 -20.61 13.48
C ALA A 754 21.42 -21.40 12.38
N GLY A 755 21.91 -21.29 11.14
CA GLY A 755 21.46 -22.15 10.02
C GLY A 755 20.03 -21.92 9.53
N THR A 756 19.38 -20.81 9.91
CA THR A 756 18.01 -20.49 9.45
C THR A 756 17.77 -18.99 9.35
N VAL A 757 16.99 -18.59 8.35
CA VAL A 757 16.47 -17.22 8.15
C VAL A 757 14.97 -17.12 8.45
N GLU A 758 14.32 -18.24 8.77
CA GLU A 758 12.86 -18.34 8.90
C GLU A 758 12.28 -17.76 10.19
N LEU A 759 13.16 -17.48 11.16
CA LEU A 759 12.74 -16.92 12.44
C LEU A 759 12.91 -15.40 12.43
N ASN A 760 11.79 -14.70 12.51
CA ASN A 760 11.77 -13.32 12.97
C ASN A 760 11.73 -13.32 14.50
N HIS A 761 12.22 -12.26 15.14
CA HIS A 761 12.21 -12.13 16.59
C HIS A 761 11.66 -10.80 17.09
N LEU A 762 11.10 -10.81 18.29
CA LEU A 762 10.72 -9.65 19.09
C LEU A 762 11.42 -9.74 20.44
N ALA A 763 11.85 -8.60 20.98
CA ALA A 763 12.47 -8.53 22.28
C ALA A 763 11.90 -7.37 23.10
N ALA A 764 11.79 -7.58 24.41
CA ALA A 764 11.38 -6.57 25.35
C ALA A 764 12.12 -6.73 26.67
N ARG A 765 12.47 -5.60 27.28
CA ARG A 765 13.02 -5.57 28.64
C ARG A 765 11.88 -5.46 29.65
N GLY A 766 12.01 -6.13 30.78
CA GLY A 766 11.10 -6.00 31.90
C GLY A 766 11.86 -6.02 33.23
N ARG A 767 11.15 -5.85 34.35
CA ARG A 767 11.80 -5.83 35.68
C ARG A 767 12.37 -7.19 36.09
N ARG A 768 11.88 -8.28 35.50
CA ARG A 768 12.30 -9.65 35.81
C ARG A 768 13.43 -10.17 34.92
N GLY A 769 13.70 -9.51 33.80
CA GLY A 769 14.74 -9.92 32.85
C GLY A 769 14.43 -9.50 31.41
N LEU A 770 14.96 -10.28 30.47
CA LEU A 770 14.75 -10.09 29.03
C LEU A 770 13.67 -11.07 28.53
N TYR A 771 12.69 -10.55 27.80
CA TYR A 771 11.63 -11.33 27.16
C TYR A 771 11.92 -11.43 25.66
N LEU A 772 11.90 -12.64 25.11
CA LEU A 772 12.15 -12.91 23.70
C LEU A 772 11.00 -13.72 23.10
N ALA A 773 10.59 -13.40 21.88
CA ALA A 773 9.66 -14.19 21.10
C ALA A 773 10.21 -14.41 19.69
N PHE A 774 9.97 -15.60 19.14
CA PHE A 774 10.39 -16.00 17.81
C PHE A 774 9.15 -16.43 17.01
N ALA A 775 8.98 -15.85 15.82
CA ALA A 775 7.89 -16.15 14.90
C ALA A 775 8.43 -16.89 13.68
N ASN A 776 7.93 -18.09 13.43
CA ASN A 776 8.37 -18.95 12.34
C ASN A 776 7.58 -18.63 11.07
N GLN A 777 8.30 -18.27 10.00
CA GLN A 777 7.74 -18.00 8.68
C GLN A 777 7.72 -19.24 7.76
N SER A 778 8.16 -20.39 8.27
CA SER A 778 8.14 -21.68 7.58
C SER A 778 6.89 -22.51 7.93
N PRO A 779 6.35 -23.30 6.97
CA PRO A 779 5.36 -24.34 7.23
C PRO A 779 5.92 -25.57 7.95
N GLU A 780 7.21 -25.58 8.29
CA GLU A 780 7.88 -26.64 9.04
C GLU A 780 8.38 -26.11 10.39
N ALA A 781 8.53 -27.00 11.38
CA ALA A 781 9.10 -26.63 12.67
C ALA A 781 10.58 -26.26 12.49
N VAL A 782 11.03 -25.20 13.17
CA VAL A 782 12.43 -24.77 13.12
C VAL A 782 13.05 -24.95 14.49
N THR A 783 14.11 -25.75 14.57
CA THR A 783 14.95 -25.88 15.78
C THR A 783 16.31 -25.27 15.48
N THR A 784 16.74 -24.32 16.31
CA THR A 784 18.00 -23.60 16.08
C THR A 784 18.62 -23.14 17.40
N GLU A 785 19.93 -22.95 17.39
CA GLU A 785 20.65 -22.23 18.45
C GLU A 785 20.50 -20.72 18.22
N ILE A 786 20.02 -20.04 19.26
CA ILE A 786 20.03 -18.59 19.39
C ILE A 786 21.30 -18.17 20.10
N THR A 787 22.01 -17.19 19.56
CA THR A 787 23.15 -16.55 20.23
C THR A 787 22.85 -15.07 20.44
N LEU A 788 22.76 -14.63 21.70
CA LEU A 788 22.69 -13.21 22.06
C LEU A 788 24.06 -12.55 21.87
N ASN A 789 24.08 -11.31 21.40
CA ASN A 789 25.30 -10.57 21.14
C ASN A 789 25.88 -9.97 22.44
N PRO A 790 27.06 -10.39 22.91
CA PRO A 790 27.66 -9.87 24.14
C PRO A 790 28.12 -8.41 24.03
N GLU A 791 28.29 -7.87 22.82
CA GLU A 791 28.56 -6.42 22.64
C GLU A 791 27.32 -5.57 22.92
N VAL A 792 26.13 -6.13 22.71
CA VAL A 792 24.84 -5.48 22.97
C VAL A 792 24.35 -5.77 24.39
N ILE A 793 24.57 -7.00 24.88
CA ILE A 793 24.21 -7.42 26.24
C ILE A 793 25.44 -8.01 26.95
N PRO A 794 26.38 -7.20 27.47
CA PRO A 794 27.58 -7.69 28.14
C PRO A 794 27.34 -8.72 29.26
N PRO A 795 26.27 -8.63 30.08
CA PRO A 795 26.02 -9.61 31.13
C PRO A 795 25.79 -11.07 30.67
N VAL A 796 25.62 -11.35 29.37
CA VAL A 796 25.46 -12.73 28.90
C VAL A 796 26.76 -13.52 28.86
N ALA A 797 27.91 -12.85 28.76
CA ALA A 797 29.20 -13.49 28.57
C ALA A 797 29.66 -14.25 29.83
N GLY A 798 30.00 -15.52 29.69
CA GLY A 798 30.47 -16.38 30.78
C GLY A 798 29.43 -16.71 31.85
N GLN A 799 28.18 -16.29 31.68
CA GLN A 799 27.10 -16.47 32.67
C GLN A 799 26.10 -17.54 32.25
N THR A 800 25.36 -18.05 33.24
CA THR A 800 24.23 -18.98 33.03
C THR A 800 22.97 -18.36 33.60
N TYR A 801 21.90 -18.35 32.79
CA TYR A 801 20.59 -17.83 33.17
C TYR A 801 19.54 -18.91 33.05
N ARG A 802 18.55 -18.88 33.93
CA ARG A 802 17.33 -19.70 33.79
C ARG A 802 16.44 -19.09 32.72
N VAL A 803 15.90 -19.95 31.87
CA VAL A 803 15.01 -19.57 30.77
C VAL A 803 13.68 -20.27 30.97
N LYS A 804 12.62 -19.48 31.10
CA LYS A 804 11.25 -19.97 31.27
C LYS A 804 10.49 -19.86 29.97
N SER A 805 9.82 -20.93 29.53
CA SER A 805 8.87 -20.84 28.42
C SER A 805 7.65 -20.02 28.85
N MET A 806 7.25 -19.06 28.02
CA MET A 806 6.07 -18.22 28.24
C MET A 806 4.89 -18.63 27.37
N SER A 807 5.15 -19.18 26.18
CA SER A 807 4.13 -19.66 25.24
C SER A 807 3.85 -21.17 25.35
N GLY A 808 4.51 -21.86 26.28
CA GLY A 808 4.41 -23.30 26.50
C GLY A 808 4.80 -23.68 27.93
N VAL A 809 5.08 -24.96 28.15
CA VAL A 809 5.52 -25.50 29.44
C VAL A 809 6.96 -25.94 29.32
N GLY A 810 7.80 -25.54 30.26
CA GLY A 810 9.19 -25.98 30.33
C GLY A 810 10.14 -24.90 30.82
N GLU A 811 11.26 -25.36 31.34
CA GLU A 811 12.38 -24.53 31.76
C GLU A 811 13.65 -25.11 31.16
N THR A 812 14.56 -24.23 30.79
CA THR A 812 15.89 -24.58 30.27
C THR A 812 16.90 -23.55 30.78
N THR A 813 18.14 -23.65 30.32
CA THR A 813 19.21 -22.73 30.69
C THR A 813 19.82 -22.12 29.44
N MET A 814 20.10 -20.83 29.49
CA MET A 814 20.96 -20.15 28.53
C MET A 814 22.36 -20.05 29.14
N ARG A 815 23.39 -20.43 28.39
CA ARG A 815 24.79 -20.34 28.83
C ARG A 815 25.59 -19.55 27.81
N ASP A 816 26.36 -18.57 28.27
CA ASP A 816 27.22 -17.73 27.43
C ASP A 816 26.43 -17.09 26.26
N GLY A 817 25.21 -16.62 26.56
CA GLY A 817 24.28 -16.07 25.57
C GLY A 817 23.67 -17.07 24.58
N ARG A 818 23.92 -18.38 24.73
CA ARG A 818 23.43 -19.43 23.82
C ARG A 818 22.26 -20.22 24.39
N LEU A 819 21.23 -20.39 23.56
CA LEU A 819 20.01 -21.12 23.88
C LEU A 819 19.50 -21.86 22.64
N THR A 820 19.25 -23.17 22.75
CA THR A 820 18.53 -23.91 21.70
C THR A 820 17.02 -23.88 21.96
N LEU A 821 16.22 -23.59 20.93
CA LEU A 821 14.77 -23.64 21.01
C LEU A 821 14.15 -24.17 19.72
N THR A 822 12.93 -24.68 19.84
CA THR A 822 12.07 -25.07 18.72
C THR A 822 10.91 -24.11 18.59
N VAL A 823 10.64 -23.65 17.37
CA VAL A 823 9.47 -22.85 17.02
C VAL A 823 8.54 -23.67 16.12
N PRO A 824 7.26 -23.84 16.47
CA PRO A 824 6.33 -24.65 15.68
C PRO A 824 6.11 -24.07 14.28
N PRO A 825 5.64 -24.90 13.31
CA PRO A 825 5.25 -24.46 11.97
C PRO A 825 4.32 -23.25 12.03
N MET A 826 4.64 -22.18 11.29
CA MET A 826 3.81 -20.97 11.23
C MET A 826 3.37 -20.47 12.61
N GLY A 827 4.19 -20.70 13.64
CA GLY A 827 3.83 -20.46 15.02
C GLY A 827 4.83 -19.55 15.72
N LEU A 828 4.78 -19.60 17.04
CA LEU A 828 5.49 -18.69 17.93
C LEU A 828 6.01 -19.47 19.14
N THR A 829 7.24 -19.14 19.55
CA THR A 829 7.81 -19.54 20.84
C THR A 829 8.29 -18.29 21.58
N ALA A 830 7.86 -18.11 22.83
CA ALA A 830 8.26 -17.01 23.69
C ALA A 830 8.92 -17.51 24.98
N VAL A 831 9.94 -16.79 25.44
CA VAL A 831 10.74 -17.13 26.61
C VAL A 831 11.09 -15.89 27.46
N GLU A 832 11.25 -16.10 28.75
CA GLU A 832 11.77 -15.13 29.72
C GLU A 832 13.15 -15.61 30.20
N ILE A 833 14.17 -14.78 30.04
CA ILE A 833 15.52 -15.01 30.58
C ILE A 833 15.57 -14.33 31.95
N GLU A 834 15.35 -15.10 33.01
CA GLU A 834 15.18 -14.60 34.37
C GLU A 834 16.48 -13.99 34.90
N GLY A 835 16.40 -12.78 35.47
CA GLY A 835 17.52 -12.09 36.11
C GLY A 835 18.51 -11.42 35.16
N LEU A 836 18.31 -11.49 33.83
CA LEU A 836 19.15 -10.78 32.87
C LEU A 836 18.79 -9.30 32.83
N THR A 837 19.59 -8.46 33.50
CA THR A 837 19.40 -7.01 33.51
C THR A 837 19.93 -6.37 32.24
N VAL A 838 19.07 -5.60 31.56
CA VAL A 838 19.44 -4.77 30.40
C VAL A 838 19.55 -3.31 30.83
N ALA A 839 20.68 -2.68 30.51
CA ALA A 839 20.88 -1.24 30.69
C ALA A 839 20.71 -0.54 29.32
N PRO A 840 19.57 0.11 29.06
CA PRO A 840 19.38 0.80 27.79
C PRO A 840 20.30 2.02 27.67
N ARG A 841 20.70 2.33 26.45
CA ARG A 841 21.62 3.43 26.13
C ARG A 841 20.91 4.79 26.06
N PHE A 842 19.65 4.78 25.63
CA PHE A 842 18.92 5.97 25.19
C PHE A 842 17.45 5.96 25.63
N GLN A 843 16.76 4.83 25.53
CA GLN A 843 15.30 4.76 25.63
C GLN A 843 14.75 5.37 26.93
N ASP A 844 15.31 4.99 28.09
CA ASP A 844 14.88 5.48 29.41
C ASP A 844 15.05 6.99 29.56
N ALA A 845 16.08 7.57 28.95
CA ALA A 845 16.37 8.98 29.09
C ALA A 845 15.32 9.87 28.38
N LEU A 846 14.68 9.37 27.32
CA LEU A 846 13.65 10.10 26.57
C LEU A 846 12.29 10.02 27.27
N VAL A 847 11.89 8.82 27.70
CA VAL A 847 10.56 8.55 28.27
C VAL A 847 10.42 8.94 29.74
N ALA A 848 11.53 9.27 30.43
CA ALA A 848 11.51 9.71 31.83
C ALA A 848 10.96 11.13 32.04
N THR A 849 10.64 11.85 30.96
CA THR A 849 10.12 13.22 31.00
C THR A 849 8.72 13.31 31.59
N THR A 850 8.40 14.44 32.23
CA THR A 850 7.07 14.71 32.77
C THR A 850 6.68 16.18 32.60
N THR A 851 5.40 16.51 32.86
CA THR A 851 4.94 17.90 32.93
C THR A 851 5.69 18.75 33.96
N ALA A 852 6.33 18.15 34.98
CA ALA A 852 7.15 18.88 35.95
C ALA A 852 8.46 19.40 35.32
N ASP A 853 8.84 18.88 34.16
CA ASP A 853 9.98 19.33 33.37
C ASP A 853 9.62 20.40 32.34
N ALA A 854 8.33 20.73 32.22
CA ALA A 854 7.85 21.75 31.30
C ALA A 854 8.43 23.12 31.62
N TRP A 855 8.61 23.92 30.57
CA TRP A 855 8.93 25.32 30.71
C TRP A 855 7.63 26.13 30.69
N SER A 856 7.46 27.02 31.67
CA SER A 856 6.28 27.88 31.81
C SER A 856 6.14 28.88 30.65
N GLN A 857 7.26 29.29 30.05
CA GLN A 857 7.32 30.07 28.82
C GLN A 857 8.30 29.38 27.86
N ASP A 858 7.78 28.49 27.04
CA ASP A 858 8.54 27.64 26.12
C ASP A 858 8.42 28.04 24.64
N TYR A 859 7.69 29.12 24.34
CA TYR A 859 7.51 29.65 23.00
C TYR A 859 7.40 31.18 23.02
N LEU A 860 8.02 31.84 22.04
CA LEU A 860 7.79 33.26 21.75
C LEU A 860 8.01 33.61 20.28
N GLU A 861 7.41 34.72 19.86
CA GLU A 861 7.53 35.30 18.53
C GLU A 861 8.09 36.73 18.65
N LEU A 862 9.05 37.10 17.81
CA LEU A 862 9.61 38.45 17.71
C LEU A 862 9.29 39.04 16.33
N PRO A 863 8.86 40.31 16.24
CA PRO A 863 8.63 40.97 14.95
C PRO A 863 9.89 41.06 14.08
N TRP A 864 11.06 41.24 14.71
CA TRP A 864 12.34 41.34 14.01
C TRP A 864 12.69 40.01 13.33
N GLY A 865 12.90 40.03 12.01
CA GLY A 865 13.16 38.83 11.22
C GLY A 865 12.01 37.82 11.17
N GLY A 866 10.84 38.15 11.74
CA GLY A 866 9.79 37.20 12.07
C GLY A 866 10.28 36.03 12.93
N ALA A 867 11.22 36.28 13.84
CA ALA A 867 11.89 35.23 14.59
C ALA A 867 10.96 34.47 15.54
N ARG A 868 11.20 33.18 15.67
CA ARG A 868 10.47 32.27 16.56
C ARG A 868 11.47 31.50 17.40
N ALA A 869 11.21 31.41 18.70
CA ALA A 869 12.05 30.68 19.63
C ALA A 869 11.19 29.72 20.44
N MET A 870 11.69 28.50 20.65
CA MET A 870 11.00 27.49 21.43
C MET A 870 11.93 26.58 22.22
N ILE A 871 11.44 26.03 23.32
CA ILE A 871 12.13 24.98 24.06
C ILE A 871 11.58 23.63 23.65
N LEU A 872 12.46 22.77 23.14
CA LEU A 872 12.18 21.37 22.85
C LEU A 872 12.82 20.53 23.93
N ASN A 873 12.00 20.02 24.85
CA ASN A 873 12.42 19.23 25.99
C ASN A 873 12.02 17.75 25.81
N PHE A 874 12.97 16.97 25.30
CA PHE A 874 12.97 15.51 25.30
C PHE A 874 13.74 14.94 26.51
N GLY A 875 13.82 15.74 27.57
CA GLY A 875 14.41 15.40 28.85
C GLY A 875 15.91 15.30 28.82
N SER A 876 16.37 14.29 29.52
CA SER A 876 17.77 14.03 29.80
C SER A 876 18.62 13.79 28.54
N VAL A 877 17.96 13.43 27.43
CA VAL A 877 18.52 13.22 26.09
C VAL A 877 18.82 14.54 25.38
N ALA A 878 17.82 15.43 25.32
CA ALA A 878 17.92 16.69 24.61
C ALA A 878 16.88 17.67 25.14
N THR A 879 17.36 18.69 25.85
CA THR A 879 16.63 19.93 26.08
C THR A 879 17.36 21.00 25.28
N THR A 880 16.69 21.65 24.32
CA THR A 880 17.33 22.72 23.53
C THR A 880 16.41 23.93 23.40
N ALA A 881 17.01 25.08 23.18
CA ALA A 881 16.34 26.23 22.58
C ALA A 881 16.56 26.20 21.07
N TYR A 882 15.47 26.10 20.31
CA TYR A 882 15.46 26.18 18.86
C TYR A 882 14.93 27.56 18.43
N VAL A 883 15.75 28.31 17.70
CA VAL A 883 15.45 29.67 17.22
C VAL A 883 15.58 29.71 15.71
N TYR A 884 14.59 30.23 15.00
CA TYR A 884 14.67 30.42 13.55
C TYR A 884 14.00 31.71 13.10
N LEU A 885 14.38 32.21 11.92
CA LEU A 885 13.80 33.41 11.31
C LEU A 885 12.91 33.05 10.12
N ARG A 886 11.90 33.87 9.86
CA ARG A 886 11.07 33.78 8.65
C ARG A 886 11.69 34.53 7.47
N ASP A 887 12.34 35.65 7.77
CA ASP A 887 13.06 36.44 6.78
C ASP A 887 14.24 35.63 6.22
N ASP A 888 14.48 35.77 4.91
CA ASP A 888 15.47 34.98 4.19
C ASP A 888 16.72 35.79 3.79
N ASP A 889 17.49 35.22 2.87
CA ASP A 889 18.72 35.84 2.37
C ASP A 889 18.52 37.12 1.54
N GLU A 890 17.27 37.53 1.25
CA GLU A 890 16.99 38.89 0.76
C GLU A 890 17.15 39.95 1.85
N LYS A 891 16.87 39.59 3.10
CA LYS A 891 16.88 40.50 4.25
C LYS A 891 18.18 40.46 5.01
N PHE A 892 18.79 39.29 5.12
CA PHE A 892 20.03 39.10 5.88
C PHE A 892 21.02 38.27 5.09
N LYS A 893 22.28 38.70 5.01
CA LYS A 893 23.38 37.83 4.53
C LYS A 893 24.04 37.03 5.65
N ALA A 894 23.82 37.45 6.90
CA ALA A 894 24.27 36.74 8.09
C ALA A 894 23.43 37.15 9.30
N VAL A 895 23.17 36.20 10.20
CA VAL A 895 22.42 36.40 11.44
C VAL A 895 23.24 35.84 12.59
N THR A 896 23.32 36.59 13.68
CA THR A 896 24.07 36.24 14.88
C THR A 896 23.11 36.10 16.06
N LEU A 897 23.07 34.92 16.67
CA LEU A 897 22.44 34.67 17.96
C LEU A 897 23.46 34.90 19.08
N THR A 898 23.18 35.85 19.96
CA THR A 898 23.88 35.98 21.25
C THR A 898 22.95 35.53 22.36
N TYR A 899 23.34 34.54 23.16
CA TYR A 899 22.49 33.95 24.19
C TYR A 899 23.23 33.75 25.51
N ALA A 900 22.49 33.71 26.61
CA ALA A 900 23.01 33.37 27.93
C ALA A 900 22.18 32.26 28.60
N VAL A 901 22.90 31.27 29.13
CA VAL A 901 22.35 30.12 29.86
C VAL A 901 23.30 29.79 31.00
N GLY A 902 22.77 29.65 32.22
CA GLY A 902 23.60 29.36 33.41
C GLY A 902 24.65 30.44 33.71
N GLY A 903 24.39 31.70 33.32
CA GLY A 903 25.29 32.84 33.55
C GLY A 903 26.41 33.04 32.52
N ALA A 904 26.59 32.10 31.57
CA ALA A 904 27.58 32.24 30.50
C ALA A 904 26.94 32.78 29.22
N SER A 905 27.51 33.85 28.65
CA SER A 905 27.11 34.41 27.35
C SER A 905 27.92 33.80 26.20
N LYS A 906 27.25 33.44 25.11
CA LYS A 906 27.84 32.83 23.91
C LYS A 906 27.23 33.45 22.65
N THR A 907 27.98 33.37 21.55
CA THR A 907 27.57 33.91 20.26
C THR A 907 27.76 32.88 19.15
N VAL A 908 26.76 32.74 18.28
CA VAL A 908 26.77 31.87 17.09
C VAL A 908 26.32 32.70 15.89
N THR A 909 27.04 32.62 14.77
CA THR A 909 26.69 33.31 13.53
C THR A 909 26.41 32.30 12.44
N ASP A 910 25.28 32.47 11.77
CA ASP A 910 24.91 31.74 10.56
C ASP A 910 24.97 32.69 9.35
N ALA A 911 25.67 32.27 8.31
CA ALA A 911 25.90 33.05 7.10
C ALA A 911 25.20 32.47 5.86
N ALA A 912 24.35 31.44 6.05
CA ALA A 912 23.59 30.84 4.96
C ALA A 912 22.14 30.61 5.39
N PHE A 913 21.20 31.01 4.53
CA PHE A 913 19.79 30.67 4.74
C PHE A 913 19.58 29.17 4.50
N PRO A 914 18.79 28.45 5.32
CA PRO A 914 17.90 28.92 6.39
C PRO A 914 18.58 29.33 7.70
N PHE A 915 18.24 30.51 8.24
CA PHE A 915 18.80 31.01 9.51
C PHE A 915 18.18 30.35 10.73
N GLU A 916 18.89 29.38 11.28
CA GLU A 916 18.42 28.51 12.36
C GLU A 916 19.50 28.25 13.40
N PHE A 917 19.09 28.20 14.67
CA PHE A 917 20.00 27.99 15.79
C PHE A 917 19.40 26.96 16.74
N THR A 918 20.19 25.93 17.05
CA THR A 918 19.83 24.91 18.04
C THR A 918 20.85 24.99 19.17
N VAL A 919 20.39 25.40 20.36
CA VAL A 919 21.24 25.60 21.54
C VAL A 919 20.92 24.55 22.60
N PRO A 920 21.81 23.59 22.88
CA PRO A 920 21.65 22.66 23.99
C PRO A 920 21.57 23.40 25.33
N LEU A 921 20.60 23.03 26.16
CA LEU A 921 20.39 23.61 27.48
C LEU A 921 20.83 22.62 28.58
N PRO A 922 21.57 23.07 29.61
CA PRO A 922 21.80 22.29 30.82
C PRO A 922 20.47 21.88 31.48
N ARG A 923 20.45 20.72 32.13
CA ARG A 923 19.23 20.17 32.79
C ARG A 923 18.66 21.07 33.87
N ASP A 924 19.52 21.84 34.54
CA ASP A 924 19.19 22.78 35.61
C ASP A 924 18.90 24.19 35.09
N ALA A 925 18.99 24.43 33.78
CA ALA A 925 18.64 25.72 33.18
C ALA A 925 17.21 26.12 33.54
N ARG A 926 17.08 27.35 34.06
CA ARG A 926 15.80 27.99 34.40
C ARG A 926 15.41 29.10 33.44
N GLU A 927 16.39 29.59 32.68
CA GLU A 927 16.22 30.71 31.78
C GLU A 927 17.11 30.51 30.53
N PHE A 928 16.57 30.88 29.37
CA PHE A 928 17.32 31.06 28.12
C PHE A 928 17.06 32.48 27.65
N SER A 929 18.04 33.37 27.82
CA SER A 929 17.97 34.74 27.33
C SER A 929 18.78 34.89 26.05
N PHE A 930 18.28 35.65 25.09
CA PHE A 930 18.95 35.83 23.81
C PHE A 930 18.62 37.15 23.11
N THR A 931 19.50 37.54 22.20
CA THR A 931 19.35 38.66 21.27
C THR A 931 19.82 38.20 19.89
N LEU A 932 19.07 38.58 18.86
CA LEU A 932 19.43 38.35 17.46
C LEU A 932 19.94 39.64 16.84
N SER A 933 21.03 39.57 16.08
CA SER A 933 21.46 40.65 15.20
C SER A 933 21.66 40.15 13.78
N GLY A 934 21.35 40.99 12.80
CA GLY A 934 21.39 40.64 11.39
C GLY A 934 22.19 41.66 10.60
N THR A 935 22.98 41.19 9.65
CA THR A 935 23.64 42.03 8.66
C THR A 935 22.90 41.88 7.33
N ALA A 936 22.34 42.96 6.81
CA ALA A 936 21.67 42.99 5.52
C ALA A 936 22.66 42.84 4.35
N PRO A 937 22.20 42.50 3.13
CA PRO A 937 23.07 42.39 1.96
C PRO A 937 23.95 43.63 1.72
N ASP A 938 23.38 44.83 1.90
CA ASP A 938 24.06 46.13 1.80
C ASP A 938 25.05 46.45 2.94
N GLY A 939 25.11 45.59 3.97
CA GLY A 939 25.98 45.75 5.14
C GLY A 939 25.34 46.46 6.33
N ALA A 940 24.10 46.96 6.21
CA ALA A 940 23.38 47.55 7.33
C ALA A 940 23.16 46.51 8.44
N LYS A 941 23.36 46.91 9.70
CA LYS A 941 23.16 46.04 10.86
C LYS A 941 21.90 46.43 11.61
N SER A 942 21.13 45.45 12.05
CA SER A 942 19.99 45.64 12.93
C SER A 942 19.95 44.56 14.01
N THR A 943 19.31 44.85 15.14
CA THR A 943 19.29 43.98 16.31
C THR A 943 17.87 43.93 16.88
N ALA A 944 17.41 42.74 17.23
CA ALA A 944 16.14 42.52 17.89
C ALA A 944 16.18 43.01 19.36
N ALA A 945 15.01 43.24 19.96
CA ALA A 945 14.92 43.38 21.40
C ALA A 945 15.35 42.07 22.10
N PRO A 946 15.99 42.12 23.28
CA PRO A 946 16.30 40.92 24.06
C PRO A 946 15.02 40.13 24.38
N ALA A 947 15.12 38.81 24.31
CA ALA A 947 14.02 37.89 24.55
C ALA A 947 14.44 36.81 25.54
N VAL A 948 13.46 36.25 26.26
CA VAL A 948 13.69 35.29 27.33
C VAL A 948 12.63 34.20 27.32
N LEU A 949 13.05 32.95 27.41
CA LEU A 949 12.23 31.78 27.71
C LEU A 949 12.52 31.34 29.15
N ARG A 950 11.52 30.85 29.88
CA ARG A 950 11.62 30.54 31.32
C ARG A 950 11.00 29.18 31.67
N ARG A 951 11.65 28.48 32.61
CA ARG A 951 11.15 27.21 33.13
C ARG A 951 9.97 27.41 34.06
#